data_AF-A0A746WMG3-F1
#
_entry.id   AF-A0A746WMG3-F1
#
_cell.length_a   1.000
_cell.length_b   1.000
_cell.length_c   1.000
_cell.angle_alpha   90.00
_cell.angle_beta   90.00
_cell.angle_gamma   90.00
#
_symmetry.space_group_name_H-M   'P 1'
#
loop_
_entity.id
_entity.type
_entity.pdbx_description
1 polymer ?
#
loop_
_entity_poly.entity_id
_entity_poly.type
_entity_poly.pdbx_seq_one_letter_code
_entity_poly.pdbx_strand_id
1 'polypeptide(L)'
;EAGITLRSVLWRRKDGGETREYQNTTYEYERPASTALAELAPLNNFYAGGHKVEIEQIDLKVSEPENWRICSHCNYSENIDQTGDQHKYCPKCGTPGWADAGQKTTLLKLRQVYARSSARDSQISDESDSREPAFFQRQLLVSFEKEDVSAAYAIDEGEIPFGFEFLSKVTLRDINFGKMADDANELMIAGEAKKRTGFKVCLGCGMVQRPRDHEPRHDLSCKYRAEPEKAKFEDYLYLYRQLESEALRILLPVTSYSNDRVVEASLGAAIQLGLKHYFKGNVDHLKGVVYREPENEGESWRQYLVIYDTVPGGTGSLKELMRTPDNLLKLLELAYKALVECNCNHDTHKDGCYRCVYAYRDRGRMKYVSRDQARLLLAKILKASASIRVIDSIKNISLDAMMGSELEKRFIHCLQDNKNLLVSRSYAHQNAGWIINTRTEPAMSWHLKAQVDLGVKEGVGILSRPDYVLYPLMQSEKIKPVAIFLDGFAFHKDSVSDDVQKRQAIKDSGNFWVWTVTWADLQEQGIKHVQNVMALGHNPDMKQPKFYNPFHDTNFATLEGSFRERNSFALLLDYLSDPGNKTLLWQKMAAAFAWVWLDPKKSQDTGAKQKYAYEMQENAPAYRLNALLPDEPFVFGGLLDSCSSSQQFIELAVVVPQQAIKSTTSIEQMRNWLRLHICFDDRYSQDDGYEAGFNGFWWMVNLLQFLPDMTFTSRKAVHLPQEAETVKMQTSVVVDIQPDESWAEILEFGLLSAEEIALLQSLSLPAPTVGYELQDDDGEIIAEADLAWPLQKQALIIDNQDFTPLFESKGWHVAFGPIDESTLQHLFGGDK
;
A
#
# COMPACT_ATOMS: atom_id res chain seq x y z
N GLU A 1 -20.30 -35.62 -4.78
CA GLU A 1 -18.90 -35.97 -4.60
C GLU A 1 -18.87 -37.16 -3.67
N ALA A 2 -18.26 -38.27 -4.08
CA ALA A 2 -18.15 -39.45 -3.23
C ALA A 2 -17.12 -39.20 -2.13
N GLY A 3 -17.26 -39.86 -0.98
CA GLY A 3 -16.21 -39.86 0.04
C GLY A 3 -14.94 -40.55 -0.47
N ILE A 4 -13.87 -40.39 0.31
CA ILE A 4 -12.59 -41.05 0.07
C ILE A 4 -12.46 -42.20 1.05
N THR A 5 -12.07 -43.36 0.53
CA THR A 5 -12.03 -44.61 1.29
C THR A 5 -10.62 -44.93 1.76
N LEU A 6 -10.46 -45.27 3.04
CA LEU A 6 -9.28 -45.91 3.59
C LEU A 6 -9.56 -47.40 3.80
N ARG A 7 -8.71 -48.24 3.20
CA ARG A 7 -8.64 -49.68 3.51
C ARG A 7 -7.47 -49.96 4.44
N SER A 8 -7.78 -50.24 5.70
CA SER A 8 -6.81 -50.54 6.75
C SER A 8 -6.68 -52.05 6.95
N VAL A 9 -5.54 -52.63 6.63
CA VAL A 9 -5.27 -54.08 6.79
C VAL A 9 -4.36 -54.30 8.00
N LEU A 10 -4.90 -54.91 9.04
CA LEU A 10 -4.15 -55.33 10.22
C LEU A 10 -3.77 -56.80 10.11
N TRP A 11 -2.49 -57.10 10.25
CA TRP A 11 -1.99 -58.47 10.19
C TRP A 11 -1.42 -58.91 11.55
N ARG A 12 -1.65 -60.17 11.91
CA ARG A 12 -0.94 -60.83 13.02
C ARG A 12 -0.43 -62.20 12.57
N ARG A 13 0.69 -62.63 13.13
CA ARG A 13 1.17 -64.01 12.96
C ARG A 13 0.29 -64.96 13.78
N LYS A 14 -0.09 -66.11 13.23
CA LYS A 14 -0.74 -67.18 14.02
C LYS A 14 0.31 -67.92 14.85
N ASP A 15 0.00 -68.20 16.11
CA ASP A 15 0.85 -69.03 16.97
C ASP A 15 0.60 -70.52 16.72
N GLY A 16 1.68 -71.32 16.61
CA GLY A 16 1.62 -72.79 16.69
C GLY A 16 1.81 -73.62 15.41
N GLY A 17 2.31 -73.07 14.30
CA GLY A 17 2.61 -73.84 13.06
C GLY A 17 4.07 -73.74 12.60
N GLU A 18 4.60 -74.81 11.99
CA GLU A 18 5.94 -74.84 11.38
C GLU A 18 6.07 -73.88 10.16
N THR A 19 4.94 -73.49 9.56
CA THR A 19 4.84 -72.52 8.47
C THR A 19 4.44 -71.12 8.96
N ARG A 20 4.98 -70.07 8.32
CA ARG A 20 4.65 -68.65 8.62
C ARG A 20 3.25 -68.29 8.09
N GLU A 21 2.20 -68.66 8.82
CA GLU A 21 0.83 -68.22 8.52
C GLU A 21 0.48 -66.87 9.18
N TYR A 22 -0.11 -65.97 8.40
CA TYR A 22 -0.59 -64.66 8.85
C TYR A 22 -2.12 -64.60 8.78
N GLN A 23 -2.74 -63.98 9.78
CA GLN A 23 -4.16 -63.65 9.81
C GLN A 23 -4.33 -62.16 9.55
N ASN A 24 -5.08 -61.81 8.50
CA ASN A 24 -5.37 -60.43 8.13
C ASN A 24 -6.80 -60.07 8.50
N THR A 25 -7.00 -58.88 9.05
CA THR A 25 -8.31 -58.26 9.29
C THR A 25 -8.35 -56.92 8.58
N THR A 26 -9.36 -56.70 7.75
CA THR A 26 -9.48 -55.47 6.96
C THR A 26 -10.64 -54.62 7.46
N TYR A 27 -10.37 -53.35 7.70
CA TYR A 27 -11.37 -52.33 8.04
C TYR A 27 -11.47 -51.31 6.90
N GLU A 28 -12.69 -50.87 6.62
CA GLU A 28 -12.95 -49.84 5.62
C GLU A 28 -13.55 -48.61 6.29
N TYR A 29 -12.94 -47.45 6.07
CA TYR A 29 -13.38 -46.17 6.62
C TYR A 29 -13.59 -45.18 5.50
N GLU A 30 -14.75 -44.51 5.50
CA GLU A 30 -15.04 -43.42 4.58
C GLU A 30 -14.90 -42.08 5.28
N ARG A 31 -14.34 -41.10 4.57
CA ARG A 31 -14.24 -39.71 5.00
C ARG A 31 -14.79 -38.77 3.91
N PRO A 32 -15.47 -37.68 4.30
CA PRO A 32 -15.84 -36.64 3.34
C PRO A 32 -14.60 -36.14 2.58
N ALA A 33 -14.72 -35.99 1.26
CA ALA A 33 -13.60 -35.62 0.40
C ALA A 33 -12.86 -34.34 0.90
N SER A 34 -13.62 -33.38 1.43
CA SER A 34 -13.07 -32.11 1.94
C SER A 34 -12.07 -32.24 3.11
N THR A 35 -12.24 -33.22 4.00
CA THR A 35 -11.32 -33.47 5.12
C THR A 35 -10.29 -34.56 4.77
N ALA A 36 -10.70 -35.54 3.97
CA ALA A 36 -9.86 -36.65 3.56
C ALA A 36 -8.58 -36.24 2.83
N LEU A 37 -8.59 -35.12 2.10
CA LEU A 37 -7.39 -34.62 1.40
C LEU A 37 -6.21 -34.33 2.35
N ALA A 38 -6.47 -34.10 3.64
CA ALA A 38 -5.45 -33.96 4.69
C ALA A 38 -5.41 -35.19 5.62
N GLU A 39 -6.56 -35.68 6.09
CA GLU A 39 -6.62 -36.81 7.03
C GLU A 39 -6.12 -38.13 6.43
N LEU A 40 -6.40 -38.36 5.15
CA LEU A 40 -6.01 -39.56 4.41
C LEU A 40 -4.85 -39.29 3.45
N ALA A 41 -4.13 -38.17 3.62
CA ALA A 41 -2.93 -37.88 2.87
C ALA A 41 -1.82 -38.92 3.21
N PRO A 42 -0.99 -39.32 2.24
CA PRO A 42 0.12 -40.22 2.49
C PRO A 42 1.06 -39.73 3.59
N LEU A 43 1.63 -40.68 4.33
CA LEU A 43 2.50 -40.44 5.48
C LEU A 43 1.82 -39.65 6.63
N ASN A 44 0.49 -39.56 6.61
CA ASN A 44 -0.29 -39.13 7.77
C ASN A 44 -0.73 -40.34 8.60
N ASN A 45 -0.99 -40.11 9.89
CA ASN A 45 -1.51 -41.11 10.80
C ASN A 45 -3.03 -40.97 10.91
N PHE A 46 -3.75 -42.07 10.67
CA PHE A 46 -5.19 -42.17 10.85
C PHE A 46 -5.50 -42.96 12.13
N TYR A 47 -6.42 -42.44 12.92
CA TYR A 47 -6.80 -42.99 14.22
C TYR A 47 -8.25 -43.44 14.17
N ALA A 48 -8.49 -44.75 14.29
CA ALA A 48 -9.84 -45.31 14.35
C ALA A 48 -9.86 -46.69 15.01
N GLY A 49 -10.94 -47.00 15.74
CA GLY A 49 -11.15 -48.33 16.32
C GLY A 49 -10.07 -48.78 17.31
N GLY A 50 -9.42 -47.85 18.03
CA GLY A 50 -8.31 -48.16 18.94
C GLY A 50 -6.96 -48.37 18.25
N HIS A 51 -6.88 -48.10 16.94
CA HIS A 51 -5.67 -48.27 16.15
C HIS A 51 -5.14 -46.95 15.56
N LYS A 52 -3.82 -46.77 15.57
CA LYS A 52 -3.04 -45.77 14.83
C LYS A 52 -2.41 -46.46 13.62
N VAL A 53 -2.77 -46.02 12.41
CA VAL A 53 -2.22 -46.57 11.17
C VAL A 53 -1.70 -45.45 10.26
N GLU A 54 -0.54 -45.66 9.64
CA GLU A 54 0.02 -44.70 8.68
C GLU A 54 -0.49 -45.00 7.27
N ILE A 55 -0.94 -43.96 6.56
CA ILE A 55 -1.32 -44.06 5.15
C ILE A 55 -0.06 -44.27 4.30
N GLU A 56 0.09 -45.45 3.69
CA GLU A 56 1.34 -45.82 2.99
C GLU A 56 1.20 -46.00 1.47
N GLN A 57 -0.03 -46.06 0.96
CA GLN A 57 -0.28 -46.39 -0.45
C GLN A 57 -1.53 -45.69 -0.99
N ILE A 58 -1.45 -45.23 -2.24
CA ILE A 58 -2.57 -44.71 -3.02
C ILE A 58 -3.05 -45.79 -3.98
N ASP A 59 -4.37 -45.94 -4.15
CA ASP A 59 -4.91 -46.88 -5.13
C ASP A 59 -4.88 -46.32 -6.56
N LEU A 60 -3.81 -46.62 -7.29
CA LEU A 60 -3.66 -46.20 -8.69
C LEU A 60 -4.63 -46.89 -9.66
N LYS A 61 -5.38 -47.92 -9.24
CA LYS A 61 -6.37 -48.59 -10.11
C LYS A 61 -7.70 -47.85 -10.14
N VAL A 62 -7.99 -47.07 -9.10
CA VAL A 62 -9.24 -46.31 -8.96
C VAL A 62 -9.05 -44.86 -9.43
N SER A 63 -7.80 -44.38 -9.47
CA SER A 63 -7.43 -43.04 -9.93
C SER A 63 -6.03 -43.06 -10.50
N GLU A 64 -5.87 -42.54 -11.71
CA GLU A 64 -4.58 -42.46 -12.39
C GLU A 64 -3.98 -41.05 -12.21
N PRO A 65 -2.65 -40.92 -12.21
CA PRO A 65 -2.00 -39.62 -12.28
C PRO A 65 -2.30 -38.92 -13.61
N GLU A 66 -2.62 -37.64 -13.54
CA GLU A 66 -2.97 -36.78 -14.68
C GLU A 66 -1.98 -35.62 -14.77
N ASN A 67 -1.64 -35.20 -15.98
CA ASN A 67 -0.83 -34.00 -16.20
C ASN A 67 -1.73 -32.76 -16.24
N TRP A 68 -1.38 -31.78 -15.43
CA TRP A 68 -2.08 -30.51 -15.34
C TRP A 68 -1.13 -29.34 -15.53
N ARG A 69 -1.60 -28.27 -16.16
CA ARG A 69 -1.00 -26.96 -15.98
C ARG A 69 -1.77 -26.17 -14.94
N ILE A 70 -1.05 -25.56 -14.01
CA ILE A 70 -1.60 -24.65 -13.00
C ILE A 70 -0.94 -23.30 -13.22
N CYS A 71 -1.70 -22.21 -13.20
CA CYS A 71 -1.14 -20.89 -13.43
C CYS A 71 -0.33 -20.42 -12.21
N SER A 72 0.84 -19.84 -12.45
CA SER A 72 1.65 -19.19 -11.40
C SER A 72 1.00 -17.93 -10.86
N HIS A 73 0.10 -17.31 -11.63
CA HIS A 73 -0.40 -15.98 -11.37
C HIS A 73 -1.90 -16.00 -11.00
N CYS A 74 -2.80 -16.56 -11.82
CA CYS A 74 -4.23 -16.66 -11.50
C CYS A 74 -4.67 -18.06 -11.06
N ASN A 75 -5.97 -18.24 -10.78
CA ASN A 75 -6.55 -19.52 -10.31
C ASN A 75 -6.83 -20.53 -11.43
N TYR A 76 -6.49 -20.21 -12.68
CA TYR A 76 -6.73 -21.10 -13.81
C TYR A 76 -5.82 -22.33 -13.77
N SER A 77 -6.40 -23.49 -14.09
CA SER A 77 -5.69 -24.75 -14.23
C SER A 77 -6.42 -25.67 -15.19
N GLU A 78 -5.69 -26.41 -16.02
CA GLU A 78 -6.25 -27.28 -17.06
C GLU A 78 -5.59 -28.66 -17.08
N ASN A 79 -6.38 -29.70 -17.38
CA ASN A 79 -5.90 -31.06 -17.58
C ASN A 79 -5.43 -31.20 -19.03
N ILE A 80 -4.12 -31.17 -19.23
CA ILE A 80 -3.52 -31.19 -20.57
C ILE A 80 -3.54 -32.58 -21.22
N ASP A 81 -3.80 -33.65 -20.47
CA ASP A 81 -4.05 -34.98 -21.07
C ASP A 81 -5.39 -35.00 -21.81
N GLN A 82 -6.34 -34.14 -21.41
CA GLN A 82 -7.65 -34.02 -22.04
C GLN A 82 -7.71 -32.92 -23.10
N THR A 83 -7.15 -31.74 -22.81
CA THR A 83 -7.25 -30.56 -23.70
C THR A 83 -6.09 -30.45 -24.69
N GLY A 84 -4.96 -31.12 -24.43
CA GLY A 84 -3.70 -30.89 -25.10
C GLY A 84 -2.95 -29.66 -24.56
N ASP A 85 -1.62 -29.71 -24.61
CA ASP A 85 -0.72 -28.68 -24.09
C ASP A 85 -0.40 -27.62 -25.16
N GLN A 86 -1.41 -26.83 -25.55
CA GLN A 86 -1.35 -25.94 -26.72
C GLN A 86 -1.04 -24.47 -26.39
N HIS A 87 -1.29 -24.03 -25.16
CA HIS A 87 -1.19 -22.64 -24.76
C HIS A 87 0.23 -22.27 -24.33
N LYS A 88 0.79 -21.20 -24.93
CA LYS A 88 2.07 -20.62 -24.50
C LYS A 88 1.95 -19.61 -23.36
N TYR A 89 0.76 -19.02 -23.19
CA TYR A 89 0.43 -18.04 -22.16
C TYR A 89 -0.83 -18.51 -21.43
N CYS A 90 -1.03 -18.07 -20.19
CA CYS A 90 -2.24 -18.44 -19.48
C CYS A 90 -3.49 -17.90 -20.21
N PRO A 91 -4.48 -18.72 -20.55
CA PRO A 91 -5.65 -18.27 -21.31
C PRO A 91 -6.58 -17.33 -20.52
N LYS A 92 -6.46 -17.27 -19.18
CA LYS A 92 -7.28 -16.37 -18.35
C LYS A 92 -6.59 -15.04 -18.01
N CYS A 93 -5.29 -15.05 -17.68
CA CYS A 93 -4.59 -13.84 -17.23
C CYS A 93 -3.40 -13.42 -18.11
N GLY A 94 -3.10 -14.14 -19.20
CA GLY A 94 -2.04 -13.76 -20.15
C GLY A 94 -0.60 -14.01 -19.70
N THR A 95 -0.36 -14.44 -18.44
CA THR A 95 1.02 -14.55 -17.94
C THR A 95 1.89 -15.51 -18.77
N PRO A 96 3.15 -15.12 -19.11
CA PRO A 96 4.11 -15.98 -19.79
C PRO A 96 4.61 -17.13 -18.91
N GLY A 97 4.56 -16.98 -17.58
CA GLY A 97 4.98 -18.02 -16.63
C GLY A 97 4.15 -19.31 -16.77
N TRP A 98 3.03 -19.28 -17.49
CA TRP A 98 2.28 -20.46 -17.88
C TRP A 98 3.14 -21.50 -18.62
N ALA A 99 4.09 -21.07 -19.45
CA ALA A 99 4.94 -21.96 -20.24
C ALA A 99 5.98 -22.72 -19.40
N ASP A 100 6.27 -22.27 -18.18
CA ASP A 100 7.33 -22.82 -17.35
C ASP A 100 7.12 -24.33 -17.10
N ALA A 101 8.21 -25.09 -17.19
CA ALA A 101 8.19 -26.53 -16.97
C ALA A 101 7.72 -26.90 -15.55
N GLY A 102 7.93 -26.01 -14.56
CA GLY A 102 7.45 -26.19 -13.20
C GLY A 102 5.93 -26.09 -13.04
N GLN A 103 5.26 -25.38 -13.95
CA GLN A 103 3.79 -25.23 -13.94
C GLN A 103 3.06 -26.42 -14.53
N LYS A 104 3.78 -27.32 -15.22
CA LYS A 104 3.30 -28.66 -15.55
C LYS A 104 3.52 -29.57 -14.36
N THR A 105 2.42 -29.98 -13.73
CA THR A 105 2.41 -30.75 -12.49
C THR A 105 1.61 -32.05 -12.66
N THR A 106 1.97 -33.07 -11.89
CA THR A 106 1.24 -34.34 -11.87
C THR A 106 0.25 -34.32 -10.71
N LEU A 107 -1.05 -34.30 -11.02
CA LEU A 107 -2.12 -34.34 -10.03
C LEU A 107 -2.81 -35.71 -10.04
N LEU A 108 -3.27 -36.18 -8.89
CA LEU A 108 -4.11 -37.37 -8.79
C LEU A 108 -5.37 -37.07 -7.99
N LYS A 109 -6.53 -37.42 -8.56
CA LYS A 109 -7.82 -37.28 -7.88
C LYS A 109 -7.91 -38.33 -6.77
N LEU A 110 -7.88 -37.92 -5.50
CA LEU A 110 -7.82 -38.88 -4.40
C LEU A 110 -9.18 -39.58 -4.22
N ARG A 111 -9.21 -40.91 -4.33
CA ARG A 111 -10.42 -41.73 -4.13
C ARG A 111 -10.26 -42.84 -3.09
N GLN A 112 -9.10 -43.50 -3.08
CA GLN A 112 -8.84 -44.60 -2.16
C GLN A 112 -7.37 -44.68 -1.77
N VAL A 113 -7.13 -44.99 -0.50
CA VAL A 113 -5.79 -45.22 0.06
C VAL A 113 -5.76 -46.50 0.91
N TYR A 114 -4.56 -47.03 1.14
CA TYR A 114 -4.35 -48.17 2.01
C TYR A 114 -3.39 -47.83 3.15
N ALA A 115 -3.65 -48.45 4.29
CA ALA A 115 -2.73 -48.53 5.42
C ALA A 115 -2.59 -49.99 5.83
N ARG A 116 -1.37 -50.49 6.00
CA ARG A 116 -1.15 -51.86 6.49
C ARG A 116 -0.21 -51.81 7.68
N SER A 117 -0.58 -52.51 8.75
CA SER A 117 0.19 -52.47 9.99
C SER A 117 0.02 -53.77 10.77
N SER A 118 1.00 -54.10 11.60
CA SER A 118 0.87 -55.17 12.58
C SER A 118 -0.26 -54.83 13.55
N ALA A 119 -1.11 -55.82 13.88
CA ALA A 119 -2.18 -55.64 14.86
C ALA A 119 -1.65 -55.21 16.24
N ARG A 120 -0.42 -55.62 16.59
CA ARG A 120 0.24 -55.22 17.84
C ARG A 120 0.73 -53.77 17.78
N ASP A 121 1.43 -53.40 16.71
CA ASP A 121 2.11 -52.10 16.62
C ASP A 121 1.14 -50.94 16.35
N SER A 122 -0.06 -51.27 15.83
CA SER A 122 -1.10 -50.28 15.59
C SER A 122 -1.93 -49.95 16.83
N GLN A 123 -1.87 -50.71 17.93
CA GLN A 123 -2.68 -50.42 19.11
C GLN A 123 -2.26 -49.10 19.77
N ILE A 124 -3.24 -48.25 20.05
CA ILE A 124 -3.03 -46.99 20.79
C ILE A 124 -2.80 -47.34 22.27
N SER A 125 -1.68 -46.90 22.85
CA SER A 125 -1.41 -47.01 24.29
C SER A 125 -1.84 -45.75 25.05
N ASP A 126 -2.13 -45.88 26.35
CA ASP A 126 -2.58 -44.77 27.21
C ASP A 126 -1.58 -43.59 27.28
N GLU A 127 -0.29 -43.82 27.03
CA GLU A 127 0.74 -42.77 26.98
C GLU A 127 0.74 -41.96 25.66
N SER A 128 0.02 -42.42 24.63
CA SER A 128 0.08 -41.92 23.25
C SER A 128 -1.18 -41.19 22.76
N ASP A 129 -2.10 -40.84 23.67
CA ASP A 129 -3.38 -40.20 23.32
C ASP A 129 -3.21 -38.76 22.75
N SER A 130 -1.98 -38.22 22.77
CA SER A 130 -1.62 -37.00 22.03
C SER A 130 -1.55 -37.29 20.52
N ARG A 131 -2.65 -36.99 19.82
CA ARG A 131 -2.69 -36.99 18.35
C ARG A 131 -1.58 -36.10 17.79
N GLU A 132 -0.65 -36.67 17.03
CA GLU A 132 0.37 -35.90 16.31
C GLU A 132 -0.27 -35.14 15.13
N PRO A 133 -0.31 -33.80 15.15
CA PRO A 133 -0.87 -33.04 14.04
C PRO A 133 0.11 -33.01 12.88
N ALA A 134 -0.31 -33.50 11.71
CA ALA A 134 0.41 -33.29 10.46
C ALA A 134 -0.17 -32.09 9.70
N PHE A 135 0.69 -31.14 9.32
CA PHE A 135 0.30 -29.96 8.54
C PHE A 135 0.68 -30.14 7.07
N PHE A 136 -0.30 -29.90 6.20
CA PHE A 136 -0.17 -30.00 4.75
C PHE A 136 -0.40 -28.64 4.08
N GLN A 137 0.32 -28.36 3.01
CA GLN A 137 0.13 -27.16 2.19
C GLN A 137 -1.05 -27.40 1.24
N ARG A 138 -2.18 -26.76 1.52
CA ARG A 138 -3.37 -26.85 0.69
C ARG A 138 -3.72 -25.51 0.07
N GLN A 139 -4.29 -25.55 -1.13
CA GLN A 139 -4.84 -24.37 -1.79
C GLN A 139 -6.10 -24.76 -2.55
N LEU A 140 -7.14 -23.95 -2.42
CA LEU A 140 -8.39 -24.10 -3.14
C LEU A 140 -8.40 -23.11 -4.31
N LEU A 141 -8.30 -23.64 -5.53
CA LEU A 141 -8.38 -22.86 -6.76
C LEU A 141 -9.85 -22.71 -7.16
N VAL A 142 -10.25 -21.48 -7.49
CA VAL A 142 -11.60 -21.12 -7.93
C VAL A 142 -11.58 -20.76 -9.41
N SER A 143 -12.35 -21.48 -10.23
CA SER A 143 -12.45 -21.23 -11.68
C SER A 143 -13.89 -21.25 -12.14
N PHE A 144 -14.25 -20.35 -13.05
CA PHE A 144 -15.57 -20.24 -13.66
C PHE A 144 -15.46 -19.61 -15.05
N GLU A 145 -16.50 -19.76 -15.86
CA GLU A 145 -16.61 -19.12 -17.17
C GLU A 145 -17.43 -17.83 -17.09
N LYS A 146 -17.24 -16.93 -18.05
CA LYS A 146 -17.93 -15.62 -18.05
C LYS A 146 -19.45 -15.80 -18.08
N GLU A 147 -19.91 -16.83 -18.78
CA GLU A 147 -21.31 -17.20 -18.96
C GLU A 147 -21.94 -17.76 -17.67
N ASP A 148 -21.14 -18.17 -16.69
CA ASP A 148 -21.62 -18.67 -15.40
C ASP A 148 -21.97 -17.53 -14.42
N VAL A 149 -21.59 -16.28 -14.74
CA VAL A 149 -21.98 -15.08 -13.98
C VAL A 149 -23.44 -14.74 -14.30
N SER A 150 -24.35 -15.09 -13.40
CA SER A 150 -25.79 -14.97 -13.63
C SER A 150 -26.38 -13.64 -13.16
N ALA A 151 -25.77 -12.99 -12.16
CA ALA A 151 -26.19 -11.70 -11.65
C ALA A 151 -25.00 -11.01 -10.96
N ALA A 152 -24.78 -9.72 -11.20
CA ALA A 152 -23.73 -8.96 -10.53
C ALA A 152 -24.21 -7.54 -10.19
N TYR A 153 -23.76 -7.06 -9.04
CA TYR A 153 -24.14 -5.75 -8.49
C TYR A 153 -22.92 -5.03 -7.93
N ALA A 154 -22.94 -3.70 -8.00
CA ALA A 154 -21.89 -2.86 -7.46
C ALA A 154 -22.45 -1.59 -6.81
N ILE A 155 -21.66 -1.07 -5.88
CA ILE A 155 -21.82 0.23 -5.24
C ILE A 155 -20.56 1.02 -5.60
N ASP A 156 -20.70 1.94 -6.56
CA ASP A 156 -19.59 2.76 -7.07
C ASP A 156 -19.59 4.18 -6.47
N GLU A 157 -20.71 4.62 -5.88
CA GLU A 157 -20.83 5.91 -5.19
C GLU A 157 -20.60 5.70 -3.68
N GLY A 158 -19.33 5.65 -3.26
CA GLY A 158 -18.96 5.54 -1.84
C GLY A 158 -17.45 5.50 -1.60
N GLU A 159 -17.02 5.69 -0.34
CA GLU A 159 -15.60 5.61 0.08
C GLU A 159 -14.97 4.23 -0.14
N ILE A 160 -15.79 3.19 -0.32
CA ILE A 160 -15.36 1.80 -0.41
C ILE A 160 -16.08 1.12 -1.58
N PRO A 161 -15.35 0.64 -2.61
CA PRO A 161 -15.92 -0.15 -3.68
C PRO A 161 -16.42 -1.47 -3.09
N PHE A 162 -17.70 -1.73 -3.30
CA PHE A 162 -18.32 -2.97 -2.88
C PHE A 162 -19.10 -3.56 -4.06
N GLY A 163 -18.91 -4.84 -4.31
CA GLY A 163 -19.67 -5.53 -5.34
C GLY A 163 -19.74 -7.01 -5.06
N PHE A 164 -20.80 -7.63 -5.57
CA PHE A 164 -21.04 -9.04 -5.40
C PHE A 164 -21.73 -9.62 -6.63
N GLU A 165 -21.42 -10.87 -6.95
CA GLU A 165 -22.01 -11.58 -8.08
C GLU A 165 -22.30 -13.05 -7.75
N PHE A 166 -23.32 -13.57 -8.41
CA PHE A 166 -23.73 -14.96 -8.34
C PHE A 166 -23.15 -15.76 -9.50
N LEU A 167 -22.45 -16.83 -9.15
CA LEU A 167 -21.93 -17.84 -10.06
C LEU A 167 -22.89 -19.04 -10.03
N SER A 168 -23.62 -19.26 -11.12
CA SER A 168 -24.51 -20.44 -11.26
C SER A 168 -23.72 -21.74 -11.33
N LYS A 169 -22.46 -21.65 -11.76
CA LYS A 169 -21.52 -22.76 -11.79
C LYS A 169 -20.13 -22.24 -11.45
N VAL A 170 -19.46 -22.92 -10.51
CA VAL A 170 -18.06 -22.72 -10.17
C VAL A 170 -17.37 -24.06 -10.03
N THR A 171 -16.13 -24.14 -10.50
CA THR A 171 -15.25 -25.30 -10.31
C THR A 171 -14.25 -25.00 -9.20
N LEU A 172 -14.33 -25.78 -8.14
CA LEU A 172 -13.53 -25.65 -6.93
C LEU A 172 -12.53 -26.81 -6.87
N ARG A 173 -11.24 -26.53 -7.07
CA ARG A 173 -10.16 -27.53 -7.09
C ARG A 173 -9.24 -27.36 -5.89
N ASP A 174 -9.35 -28.27 -4.95
CA ASP A 174 -8.61 -28.25 -3.69
C ASP A 174 -7.42 -29.19 -3.82
N ILE A 175 -6.21 -28.65 -3.76
CA ILE A 175 -4.96 -29.34 -4.03
C ILE A 175 -4.12 -29.42 -2.77
N ASN A 176 -3.59 -30.59 -2.46
CA ASN A 176 -2.61 -30.85 -1.41
C ASN A 176 -1.21 -31.00 -2.05
N PHE A 177 -0.34 -30.04 -1.77
CA PHE A 177 1.02 -29.95 -2.28
C PHE A 177 2.06 -30.72 -1.45
N GLY A 178 1.63 -31.46 -0.41
CA GLY A 178 2.49 -32.20 0.50
C GLY A 178 2.72 -31.49 1.83
N LYS A 179 3.65 -32.04 2.63
CA LYS A 179 4.02 -31.48 3.95
C LYS A 179 4.83 -30.19 3.78
N MET A 180 4.87 -29.32 4.80
CA MET A 180 5.84 -28.22 4.78
C MET A 180 7.26 -28.77 4.93
N ALA A 181 8.20 -28.25 4.15
CA ALA A 181 9.63 -28.52 4.27
C ALA A 181 10.41 -27.25 3.90
N ASP A 182 11.24 -26.76 4.82
CA ASP A 182 11.91 -25.46 4.68
C ASP A 182 12.92 -25.45 3.51
N ASP A 183 13.61 -26.57 3.29
CA ASP A 183 14.68 -26.72 2.29
C ASP A 183 14.18 -27.11 0.88
N ALA A 184 12.87 -27.21 0.67
CA ALA A 184 12.33 -27.59 -0.64
C ALA A 184 12.26 -26.42 -1.63
N ASN A 185 12.44 -26.72 -2.92
CA ASN A 185 12.26 -25.76 -4.01
C ASN A 185 10.84 -25.16 -4.00
N GLU A 186 10.69 -23.93 -4.48
CA GLU A 186 9.41 -23.24 -4.53
C GLU A 186 8.76 -23.34 -5.91
N LEU A 187 7.43 -23.35 -5.91
CA LEU A 187 6.56 -23.29 -7.07
C LEU A 187 5.50 -22.22 -6.80
N MET A 188 5.37 -21.24 -7.70
CA MET A 188 4.30 -20.25 -7.62
C MET A 188 2.99 -20.86 -8.12
N ILE A 189 1.92 -20.72 -7.33
CA ILE A 189 0.55 -21.16 -7.66
C ILE A 189 -0.43 -20.05 -7.30
N ALA A 190 -1.10 -19.50 -8.32
CA ALA A 190 -2.07 -18.41 -8.18
C ALA A 190 -1.57 -17.25 -7.30
N GLY A 191 -0.33 -16.80 -7.53
CA GLY A 191 0.32 -15.71 -6.80
C GLY A 191 0.94 -16.10 -5.46
N GLU A 192 0.83 -17.36 -5.02
CA GLU A 192 1.40 -17.84 -3.75
C GLU A 192 2.57 -18.82 -3.97
N ALA A 193 3.68 -18.62 -3.25
CA ALA A 193 4.78 -19.58 -3.23
C ALA A 193 4.40 -20.82 -2.40
N LYS A 194 4.52 -22.00 -3.01
CA LYS A 194 4.35 -23.32 -2.36
C LYS A 194 5.65 -24.09 -2.42
N LYS A 195 5.94 -24.87 -1.37
CA LYS A 195 7.09 -25.79 -1.38
C LYS A 195 6.74 -27.02 -2.21
N ARG A 196 7.57 -27.31 -3.21
CA ARG A 196 7.49 -28.46 -4.12
C ARG A 196 7.90 -29.74 -3.38
N THR A 197 7.03 -30.23 -2.51
CA THR A 197 7.29 -31.40 -1.67
C THR A 197 6.56 -32.64 -2.16
N GLY A 198 5.26 -32.52 -2.45
CA GLY A 198 4.42 -33.57 -3.02
C GLY A 198 4.50 -34.89 -2.26
N PHE A 199 4.15 -35.96 -2.97
CA PHE A 199 4.31 -37.33 -2.50
C PHE A 199 5.09 -38.11 -3.55
N LYS A 200 6.20 -38.74 -3.12
CA LYS A 200 6.99 -39.61 -4.00
C LYS A 200 6.33 -40.99 -4.06
N VAL A 201 5.78 -41.36 -5.22
CA VAL A 201 4.91 -42.54 -5.37
C VAL A 201 5.39 -43.46 -6.50
N CYS A 202 5.44 -44.76 -6.23
CA CYS A 202 5.72 -45.76 -7.27
C CYS A 202 4.53 -45.86 -8.22
N LEU A 203 4.72 -45.53 -9.51
CA LEU A 203 3.67 -45.60 -10.54
C LEU A 203 3.21 -47.04 -10.84
N GLY A 204 3.94 -48.05 -10.38
CA GLY A 204 3.58 -49.46 -10.56
C GLY A 204 2.65 -50.03 -9.48
N CYS A 205 2.68 -49.50 -8.25
CA CYS A 205 1.91 -50.06 -7.14
C CYS A 205 1.27 -49.01 -6.19
N GLY A 206 1.57 -47.73 -6.36
CA GLY A 206 1.03 -46.66 -5.52
C GLY A 206 1.67 -46.52 -4.14
N MET A 207 2.73 -47.28 -3.83
CA MET A 207 3.45 -47.15 -2.57
C MET A 207 4.19 -45.81 -2.48
N VAL A 208 4.03 -45.16 -1.33
CA VAL A 208 4.67 -43.87 -1.03
C VAL A 208 6.03 -44.10 -0.38
N GLN A 209 7.04 -43.39 -0.87
CA GLN A 209 8.40 -43.44 -0.33
C GLN A 209 8.54 -42.49 0.86
N ARG A 210 9.22 -42.93 1.93
CA ARG A 210 9.59 -42.01 3.01
C ARG A 210 10.92 -41.34 2.66
N PRO A 211 11.12 -40.06 3.00
CA PRO A 211 12.37 -39.36 2.71
C PRO A 211 13.64 -40.01 3.30
N ARG A 212 13.50 -40.80 4.37
CA ARG A 212 14.61 -41.45 5.09
C ARG A 212 14.89 -42.88 4.62
N ASP A 213 14.02 -43.45 3.79
CA ASP A 213 14.19 -44.82 3.32
C ASP A 213 15.28 -44.85 2.24
N HIS A 214 16.28 -45.71 2.42
CA HIS A 214 17.37 -45.87 1.46
C HIS A 214 16.99 -46.83 0.32
N GLU A 215 16.05 -47.74 0.57
CA GLU A 215 15.55 -48.70 -0.40
C GLU A 215 14.12 -48.37 -0.83
N PRO A 216 13.79 -48.52 -2.13
CA PRO A 216 12.44 -48.28 -2.62
C PRO A 216 11.40 -49.22 -2.00
N ARG A 217 10.38 -48.64 -1.35
CA ARG A 217 9.23 -49.36 -0.81
C ARG A 217 8.25 -49.76 -1.91
N HIS A 218 7.87 -51.03 -1.93
CA HIS A 218 6.92 -51.58 -2.88
C HIS A 218 5.87 -52.44 -2.19
N ASP A 219 4.66 -52.49 -2.77
CA ASP A 219 3.66 -53.45 -2.35
C ASP A 219 4.14 -54.87 -2.69
N LEU A 220 3.67 -55.87 -1.95
CA LEU A 220 4.07 -57.26 -2.18
C LEU A 220 3.79 -57.74 -3.60
N SER A 221 2.73 -57.21 -4.24
CA SER A 221 2.31 -57.50 -5.61
C SER A 221 2.94 -56.60 -6.68
N CYS A 222 3.87 -55.71 -6.31
CA CYS A 222 4.47 -54.80 -7.26
C CYS A 222 5.40 -55.54 -8.24
N LYS A 223 5.20 -55.29 -9.54
CA LYS A 223 6.06 -55.83 -10.61
C LYS A 223 7.53 -55.43 -10.52
N TYR A 224 7.84 -54.32 -9.86
CA TYR A 224 9.22 -53.82 -9.69
C TYR A 224 9.89 -54.28 -8.40
N ARG A 225 9.22 -55.08 -7.57
CA ARG A 225 9.77 -55.49 -6.28
C ARG A 225 11.04 -56.34 -6.40
N ALA A 226 11.14 -57.15 -7.45
CA ALA A 226 12.32 -57.98 -7.73
C ALA A 226 13.45 -57.20 -8.42
N GLU A 227 13.11 -56.10 -9.09
CA GLU A 227 14.03 -55.26 -9.89
C GLU A 227 13.73 -53.77 -9.60
N PRO A 228 14.05 -53.27 -8.39
CA PRO A 228 13.66 -51.93 -7.94
C PRO A 228 14.24 -50.81 -8.78
N GLU A 229 15.39 -51.04 -9.44
CA GLU A 229 16.06 -50.09 -10.32
C GLU A 229 15.24 -49.74 -11.57
N LYS A 230 14.29 -50.59 -11.96
CA LYS A 230 13.37 -50.35 -13.09
C LYS A 230 12.08 -49.66 -12.66
N ALA A 231 11.89 -49.45 -11.37
CA ALA A 231 10.69 -48.80 -10.85
C ALA A 231 10.63 -47.33 -11.29
N LYS A 232 9.49 -46.95 -11.88
CA LYS A 232 9.18 -45.55 -12.17
C LYS A 232 8.51 -44.91 -10.97
N PHE A 233 9.04 -43.77 -10.55
CA PHE A 233 8.49 -42.95 -9.48
C PHE A 233 8.03 -41.62 -10.06
N GLU A 234 6.89 -41.15 -9.56
CA GLU A 234 6.57 -39.73 -9.61
C GLU A 234 7.15 -39.10 -8.34
N ASP A 235 8.06 -38.12 -8.49
CA ASP A 235 8.73 -37.50 -7.36
C ASP A 235 7.82 -36.48 -6.65
N TYR A 236 6.94 -35.82 -7.41
CA TYR A 236 6.08 -34.75 -6.91
C TYR A 236 4.62 -34.98 -7.31
N LEU A 237 4.02 -36.06 -6.81
CA LEU A 237 2.58 -36.28 -7.01
C LEU A 237 1.81 -35.38 -6.04
N TYR A 238 0.90 -34.56 -6.55
CA TYR A 238 -0.03 -33.80 -5.72
C TYR A 238 -1.42 -34.44 -5.74
N LEU A 239 -2.14 -34.31 -4.63
CA LEU A 239 -3.47 -34.89 -4.50
C LEU A 239 -4.51 -33.80 -4.63
N TYR A 240 -5.56 -34.03 -5.41
CA TYR A 240 -6.63 -33.06 -5.54
C TYR A 240 -8.02 -33.68 -5.39
N ARG A 241 -8.98 -32.81 -5.10
CA ARG A 241 -10.40 -33.06 -5.28
C ARG A 241 -11.03 -31.93 -6.09
N GLN A 242 -12.19 -32.20 -6.68
CA GLN A 242 -12.91 -31.23 -7.49
C GLN A 242 -14.40 -31.28 -7.14
N LEU A 243 -14.95 -30.10 -6.84
CA LEU A 243 -16.36 -29.86 -6.60
C LEU A 243 -16.88 -28.86 -7.63
N GLU A 244 -17.98 -29.19 -8.29
CA GLU A 244 -18.75 -28.25 -9.09
C GLU A 244 -20.02 -27.88 -8.32
N SER A 245 -20.26 -26.58 -8.15
CA SER A 245 -21.35 -26.05 -7.32
C SER A 245 -21.74 -24.62 -7.73
N GLU A 246 -22.61 -23.99 -6.95
CA GLU A 246 -22.90 -22.55 -7.03
C GLU A 246 -22.05 -21.75 -6.03
N ALA A 247 -21.84 -20.47 -6.31
CA ALA A 247 -21.14 -19.57 -5.40
C ALA A 247 -21.59 -18.11 -5.48
N LEU A 248 -21.39 -17.39 -4.40
CA LEU A 248 -21.46 -15.94 -4.30
C LEU A 248 -20.03 -15.41 -4.20
N ARG A 249 -19.63 -14.56 -5.15
CA ARG A 249 -18.33 -13.90 -5.14
C ARG A 249 -18.52 -12.45 -4.72
N ILE A 250 -17.75 -11.99 -3.74
CA ILE A 250 -17.81 -10.63 -3.20
C ILE A 250 -16.43 -10.00 -3.35
N LEU A 251 -16.36 -8.82 -3.96
CA LEU A 251 -15.14 -8.02 -4.06
C LEU A 251 -14.79 -7.49 -2.65
N LEU A 252 -13.59 -7.81 -2.18
CA LEU A 252 -13.08 -7.28 -0.92
C LEU A 252 -12.42 -5.93 -1.17
N PRO A 253 -12.67 -4.92 -0.31
CA PRO A 253 -12.04 -3.60 -0.42
C PRO A 253 -10.64 -3.61 0.19
N VAL A 254 -9.75 -4.41 -0.40
CA VAL A 254 -8.36 -4.58 0.04
C VAL A 254 -7.45 -4.37 -1.16
N THR A 255 -6.34 -3.65 -0.96
CA THR A 255 -5.38 -3.37 -2.04
C THR A 255 -4.35 -4.50 -2.14
N SER A 256 -3.74 -4.62 -3.31
CA SER A 256 -2.76 -5.65 -3.71
C SER A 256 -1.59 -5.82 -2.73
N TYR A 257 -1.16 -4.72 -2.10
CA TYR A 257 -0.01 -4.70 -1.18
C TYR A 257 -0.41 -4.52 0.30
N SER A 258 -1.68 -4.23 0.58
CA SER A 258 -2.21 -4.36 1.93
C SER A 258 -2.32 -5.85 2.25
N ASN A 259 -1.35 -6.38 2.99
CA ASN A 259 -1.53 -7.67 3.67
C ASN A 259 -2.48 -7.47 4.86
N ASP A 260 -3.58 -6.72 4.64
CA ASP A 260 -4.58 -6.36 5.64
C ASP A 260 -5.50 -7.57 5.84
N ARG A 261 -4.87 -8.61 6.38
CA ARG A 261 -5.48 -9.83 6.86
C ARG A 261 -6.58 -9.50 7.88
N VAL A 262 -6.55 -8.30 8.47
CA VAL A 262 -7.60 -7.83 9.37
C VAL A 262 -8.87 -7.51 8.61
N VAL A 263 -8.83 -6.67 7.58
CA VAL A 263 -10.00 -6.39 6.74
C VAL A 263 -10.56 -7.69 6.15
N GLU A 264 -9.70 -8.51 5.56
CA GLU A 264 -10.07 -9.80 4.97
C GLU A 264 -10.79 -10.71 5.98
N ALA A 265 -10.14 -10.99 7.11
CA ALA A 265 -10.66 -11.92 8.11
C ALA A 265 -11.91 -11.37 8.81
N SER A 266 -11.96 -10.06 9.05
CA SER A 266 -13.07 -9.39 9.72
C SER A 266 -14.32 -9.37 8.84
N LEU A 267 -14.20 -8.98 7.56
CA LEU A 267 -15.36 -8.97 6.65
C LEU A 267 -15.84 -10.39 6.35
N GLY A 268 -14.92 -11.34 6.14
CA GLY A 268 -15.25 -12.75 5.99
C GLY A 268 -16.02 -13.32 7.19
N ALA A 269 -15.57 -13.04 8.41
CA ALA A 269 -16.25 -13.45 9.63
C ALA A 269 -17.64 -12.79 9.77
N ALA A 270 -17.75 -11.51 9.43
CA ALA A 270 -19.00 -10.77 9.52
C ALA A 270 -20.06 -11.29 8.53
N ILE A 271 -19.67 -11.59 7.29
CA ILE A 271 -20.59 -12.16 6.29
C ILE A 271 -21.04 -13.56 6.69
N GLN A 272 -20.14 -14.38 7.24
CA GLN A 272 -20.52 -15.69 7.80
C GLN A 272 -21.47 -15.59 8.99
N LEU A 273 -21.30 -14.57 9.84
CA LEU A 273 -22.27 -14.23 10.90
C LEU A 273 -23.62 -13.87 10.29
N GLY A 274 -23.63 -13.02 9.26
CA GLY A 274 -24.83 -12.65 8.51
C GLY A 274 -25.57 -13.86 7.94
N LEU A 275 -24.87 -14.78 7.27
CA LEU A 275 -25.45 -16.01 6.71
C LEU A 275 -26.18 -16.83 7.78
N LYS A 276 -25.55 -17.00 8.96
CA LYS A 276 -26.15 -17.72 10.08
C LYS A 276 -27.43 -17.07 10.58
N HIS A 277 -27.46 -15.74 10.69
CA HIS A 277 -28.65 -15.00 11.12
C HIS A 277 -29.75 -14.96 10.05
N TYR A 278 -29.38 -14.88 8.77
CA TYR A 278 -30.31 -14.78 7.65
C TYR A 278 -31.06 -16.09 7.40
N PHE A 279 -30.33 -17.21 7.26
CA PHE A 279 -30.95 -18.49 6.90
C PHE A 279 -31.65 -19.20 8.06
N LYS A 280 -31.46 -18.75 9.32
CA LYS A 280 -32.09 -19.29 10.56
C LYS A 280 -32.01 -20.83 10.75
N GLY A 281 -31.24 -21.53 9.92
CA GLY A 281 -31.13 -22.98 9.84
C GLY A 281 -29.67 -23.44 9.73
N ASN A 282 -29.45 -24.72 9.38
CA ASN A 282 -28.10 -25.26 9.27
C ASN A 282 -27.38 -24.78 8.00
N VAL A 283 -26.47 -23.82 8.16
CA VAL A 283 -25.59 -23.26 7.10
C VAL A 283 -24.22 -23.95 7.01
N ASP A 284 -24.02 -25.10 7.66
CA ASP A 284 -22.74 -25.83 7.65
C ASP A 284 -22.26 -26.23 6.24
N HIS A 285 -23.19 -26.25 5.28
CA HIS A 285 -22.91 -26.55 3.88
C HIS A 285 -22.35 -25.35 3.11
N LEU A 286 -22.50 -24.11 3.60
CA LEU A 286 -21.92 -22.91 2.99
C LEU A 286 -20.54 -22.62 3.60
N LYS A 287 -19.53 -22.49 2.74
CA LYS A 287 -18.16 -22.19 3.16
C LYS A 287 -17.61 -20.97 2.44
N GLY A 288 -16.81 -20.18 3.14
CA GLY A 288 -16.10 -19.04 2.58
C GLY A 288 -14.63 -19.34 2.36
N VAL A 289 -14.09 -18.93 1.22
CA VAL A 289 -12.65 -18.87 0.93
C VAL A 289 -12.31 -17.50 0.35
N VAL A 290 -11.16 -16.97 0.73
CA VAL A 290 -10.62 -15.77 0.08
C VAL A 290 -9.57 -16.21 -0.93
N TYR A 291 -9.65 -15.64 -2.13
CA TYR A 291 -8.68 -15.88 -3.17
C TYR A 291 -8.35 -14.58 -3.91
N ARG A 292 -7.28 -14.62 -4.71
CA ARG A 292 -6.75 -13.45 -5.43
C ARG A 292 -6.81 -13.68 -6.93
N GLU A 293 -7.12 -12.64 -7.69
CA GLU A 293 -6.98 -12.61 -9.15
C GLU A 293 -6.10 -11.42 -9.56
N PRO A 294 -5.23 -11.60 -10.55
CA PRO A 294 -4.45 -10.50 -11.08
C PRO A 294 -5.34 -9.54 -11.87
N GLU A 295 -5.10 -8.25 -11.71
CA GLU A 295 -5.81 -7.21 -12.46
C GLU A 295 -5.28 -7.07 -13.89
N ASN A 296 -3.96 -7.18 -14.05
CA ASN A 296 -3.23 -7.04 -15.31
C ASN A 296 -1.98 -7.95 -15.32
N GLU A 297 -1.09 -7.82 -16.31
CA GLU A 297 0.19 -8.55 -16.39
C GLU A 297 1.22 -8.15 -15.31
N GLY A 298 0.90 -7.15 -14.48
CA GLY A 298 1.75 -6.65 -13.40
C GLY A 298 1.48 -7.33 -12.05
N GLU A 299 1.87 -6.67 -10.96
CA GLU A 299 1.77 -7.19 -9.59
C GLU A 299 0.49 -6.75 -8.84
N SER A 300 -0.51 -6.19 -9.54
CA SER A 300 -1.78 -5.80 -8.91
C SER A 300 -2.75 -6.99 -8.79
N TRP A 301 -3.34 -7.16 -7.61
CA TRP A 301 -4.21 -8.25 -7.22
C TRP A 301 -5.52 -7.76 -6.65
N ARG A 302 -6.63 -8.25 -7.19
CA ARG A 302 -7.95 -8.14 -6.59
C ARG A 302 -8.20 -9.32 -5.68
N GLN A 303 -8.79 -9.07 -4.52
CA GLN A 303 -9.18 -10.14 -3.61
C GLN A 303 -10.69 -10.30 -3.58
N TYR A 304 -11.13 -11.55 -3.56
CA TYR A 304 -12.53 -11.89 -3.52
C TYR A 304 -12.80 -12.88 -2.39
N LEU A 305 -13.90 -12.66 -1.68
CA LEU A 305 -14.50 -13.68 -0.83
C LEU A 305 -15.49 -14.49 -1.66
N VAL A 306 -15.23 -15.78 -1.79
CA VAL A 306 -16.13 -16.74 -2.45
C VAL A 306 -16.83 -17.56 -1.38
N ILE A 307 -18.13 -17.42 -1.32
CA ILE A 307 -19.02 -18.24 -0.51
C ILE A 307 -19.62 -19.28 -1.42
N TYR A 308 -19.33 -20.54 -1.19
CA TYR A 308 -19.76 -21.63 -2.04
C TYR A 308 -20.51 -22.69 -1.25
N ASP A 309 -21.38 -23.40 -1.96
CA ASP A 309 -22.07 -24.55 -1.41
C ASP A 309 -21.21 -25.81 -1.56
N THR A 310 -21.04 -26.54 -0.47
CA THR A 310 -20.28 -27.80 -0.45
C THR A 310 -21.05 -28.99 -1.03
N VAL A 311 -22.36 -28.86 -1.25
CA VAL A 311 -23.18 -29.86 -1.92
C VAL A 311 -22.97 -29.75 -3.44
N PRO A 312 -22.61 -30.84 -4.14
CA PRO A 312 -22.43 -30.83 -5.59
C PRO A 312 -23.69 -30.33 -6.32
N GLY A 313 -23.51 -29.41 -7.26
CA GLY A 313 -24.60 -28.75 -7.98
C GLY A 313 -25.31 -27.64 -7.21
N GLY A 314 -24.98 -27.43 -5.93
CA GLY A 314 -25.62 -26.44 -5.06
C GLY A 314 -26.96 -26.88 -4.49
N THR A 315 -27.32 -26.35 -3.32
CA THR A 315 -28.65 -26.50 -2.73
C THR A 315 -29.68 -25.51 -3.30
N GLY A 316 -29.23 -24.48 -4.01
CA GLY A 316 -30.04 -23.35 -4.45
C GLY A 316 -30.17 -22.24 -3.40
N SER A 317 -29.55 -22.40 -2.23
CA SER A 317 -29.60 -21.40 -1.15
C SER A 317 -28.96 -20.08 -1.57
N LEU A 318 -27.85 -20.13 -2.31
CA LEU A 318 -27.18 -18.93 -2.81
C LEU A 318 -27.95 -18.31 -3.98
N LYS A 319 -28.57 -19.14 -4.84
CA LYS A 319 -29.48 -18.67 -5.87
C LYS A 319 -30.67 -17.91 -5.30
N GLU A 320 -31.29 -18.40 -4.24
CA GLU A 320 -32.42 -17.71 -3.57
C GLU A 320 -31.97 -16.41 -2.90
N LEU A 321 -30.80 -16.42 -2.25
CA LEU A 321 -30.19 -15.20 -1.70
C LEU A 321 -29.97 -14.15 -2.80
N MET A 322 -29.55 -14.57 -3.99
CA MET A 322 -29.22 -13.70 -5.11
C MET A 322 -30.40 -13.35 -6.02
N ARG A 323 -31.63 -13.70 -5.64
CA ARG A 323 -32.85 -13.35 -6.39
C ARG A 323 -33.07 -11.84 -6.49
N THR A 324 -32.70 -11.09 -5.44
CA THR A 324 -32.73 -9.62 -5.40
C THR A 324 -31.52 -9.13 -4.61
N PRO A 325 -30.92 -7.98 -4.97
CA PRO A 325 -29.77 -7.44 -4.24
C PRO A 325 -30.12 -7.11 -2.77
N ASP A 326 -31.38 -6.75 -2.49
CA ASP A 326 -31.89 -6.44 -1.16
C ASP A 326 -31.70 -7.57 -0.15
N ASN A 327 -31.75 -8.82 -0.59
CA ASN A 327 -31.56 -9.99 0.28
C ASN A 327 -30.14 -10.03 0.86
N LEU A 328 -29.11 -9.75 0.04
CA LEU A 328 -27.73 -9.70 0.53
C LEU A 328 -27.52 -8.47 1.42
N LEU A 329 -28.08 -7.31 1.05
CA LEU A 329 -28.04 -6.12 1.91
C LEU A 329 -28.69 -6.40 3.26
N LYS A 330 -29.82 -7.13 3.28
CA LYS A 330 -30.48 -7.57 4.50
C LYS A 330 -29.61 -8.48 5.34
N LEU A 331 -28.88 -9.39 4.71
CA LEU A 331 -27.91 -10.25 5.38
C LEU A 331 -26.80 -9.42 6.04
N LEU A 332 -26.25 -8.42 5.34
CA LEU A 332 -25.23 -7.52 5.89
C LEU A 332 -25.78 -6.68 7.05
N GLU A 333 -27.03 -6.22 6.96
CA GLU A 333 -27.72 -5.50 8.03
C GLU A 333 -27.87 -6.37 9.29
N LEU A 334 -28.24 -7.64 9.13
CA LEU A 334 -28.33 -8.59 10.24
C LEU A 334 -26.96 -8.87 10.88
N ALA A 335 -25.92 -8.99 10.07
CA ALA A 335 -24.54 -9.11 10.56
C ALA A 335 -24.14 -7.88 11.37
N TYR A 336 -24.37 -6.68 10.84
CA TYR A 336 -24.06 -5.41 11.50
C TYR A 336 -24.77 -5.29 12.85
N LYS A 337 -26.08 -5.58 12.90
CA LYS A 337 -26.87 -5.59 14.14
C LYS A 337 -26.30 -6.55 15.18
N ALA A 338 -25.96 -7.78 14.77
CA ALA A 338 -25.38 -8.78 15.66
C ALA A 338 -24.01 -8.34 16.23
N LEU A 339 -23.22 -7.57 15.48
CA LEU A 339 -21.95 -7.01 15.98
C LEU A 339 -22.18 -5.88 16.99
N VAL A 340 -23.13 -4.98 16.72
CA VAL A 340 -23.46 -3.83 17.58
C VAL A 340 -24.12 -4.26 18.89
N GLU A 341 -24.97 -5.28 18.85
CA GLU A 341 -25.70 -5.78 20.02
C GLU A 341 -24.89 -6.80 20.84
N CYS A 342 -23.68 -7.16 20.41
CA CYS A 342 -22.90 -8.18 21.08
C CYS A 342 -22.42 -7.73 22.46
N ASN A 343 -22.67 -8.55 23.48
CA ASN A 343 -22.27 -8.26 24.87
C ASN A 343 -20.76 -7.99 25.05
N CYS A 344 -19.89 -8.47 24.14
CA CYS A 344 -18.46 -8.18 24.23
C CYS A 344 -18.10 -6.71 23.94
N ASN A 345 -19.06 -5.87 23.53
CA ASN A 345 -18.88 -4.42 23.38
C ASN A 345 -18.66 -3.70 24.71
N HIS A 346 -19.09 -4.28 25.83
CA HIS A 346 -18.92 -3.70 27.16
C HIS A 346 -17.52 -3.95 27.76
N ASP A 347 -16.66 -4.69 27.07
CA ASP A 347 -15.32 -5.04 27.53
C ASP A 347 -14.29 -4.37 26.63
N THR A 348 -13.61 -3.34 27.15
CA THR A 348 -12.62 -2.52 26.41
C THR A 348 -11.39 -3.31 25.98
N HIS A 349 -11.15 -4.49 26.54
CA HIS A 349 -10.04 -5.37 26.16
C HIS A 349 -10.42 -6.41 25.10
N LYS A 350 -11.68 -6.41 24.60
CA LYS A 350 -12.16 -7.35 23.60
C LYS A 350 -12.60 -6.69 22.31
N ASP A 351 -12.02 -7.15 21.21
CA ASP A 351 -12.39 -6.80 19.84
C ASP A 351 -13.06 -7.98 19.10
N GLY A 352 -13.79 -8.81 19.84
CA GLY A 352 -14.48 -9.97 19.30
C GLY A 352 -14.71 -11.07 20.34
N CYS A 353 -15.63 -11.98 20.04
CA CYS A 353 -15.85 -13.19 20.83
C CYS A 353 -16.43 -14.32 19.97
N TYR A 354 -16.51 -15.53 20.52
CA TYR A 354 -17.10 -16.70 19.84
C TYR A 354 -18.60 -16.58 19.56
N ARG A 355 -19.30 -15.59 20.14
CA ARG A 355 -20.71 -15.34 19.85
C ARG A 355 -20.92 -14.43 18.64
N CYS A 356 -19.94 -13.60 18.30
CA CYS A 356 -19.96 -12.77 17.10
C CYS A 356 -18.97 -13.30 16.05
N VAL A 357 -17.70 -12.90 16.10
CA VAL A 357 -16.75 -13.06 14.99
C VAL A 357 -15.75 -14.23 15.14
N TYR A 358 -15.53 -14.78 16.35
CA TYR A 358 -14.53 -15.85 16.57
C TYR A 358 -15.06 -17.28 16.43
N ALA A 359 -16.37 -17.48 16.23
CA ALA A 359 -16.94 -18.83 16.04
C ALA A 359 -16.39 -19.56 14.80
N TYR A 360 -15.71 -18.85 13.91
CA TYR A 360 -15.39 -19.33 12.57
C TYR A 360 -13.96 -19.91 12.51
N ARG A 361 -13.90 -21.17 12.06
CA ARG A 361 -12.89 -22.20 12.40
C ARG A 361 -11.58 -22.14 11.60
N ASP A 362 -11.02 -20.97 11.34
CA ASP A 362 -9.64 -20.89 10.87
C ASP A 362 -8.72 -20.41 12.00
N ARG A 363 -8.19 -21.37 12.76
CA ARG A 363 -7.37 -21.13 13.97
C ARG A 363 -6.17 -20.22 13.68
N GLY A 364 -5.67 -20.18 12.44
CA GLY A 364 -4.57 -19.31 12.03
C GLY A 364 -4.98 -17.86 11.78
N ARG A 365 -6.25 -17.61 11.45
CA ARG A 365 -6.77 -16.29 11.08
C ARG A 365 -7.44 -15.54 12.23
N MET A 366 -7.82 -16.22 13.31
CA MET A 366 -8.50 -15.61 14.47
C MET A 366 -7.75 -14.39 15.03
N LYS A 367 -6.42 -14.38 15.01
CA LYS A 367 -5.59 -13.24 15.43
C LYS A 367 -5.76 -11.96 14.60
N TYR A 368 -6.35 -12.07 13.43
CA TYR A 368 -6.62 -10.94 12.53
C TYR A 368 -8.11 -10.56 12.53
N VAL A 369 -8.98 -11.29 13.22
CA VAL A 369 -10.41 -10.97 13.22
C VAL A 369 -10.69 -9.84 14.21
N SER A 370 -11.25 -8.73 13.72
CA SER A 370 -11.66 -7.56 14.48
C SER A 370 -13.16 -7.30 14.30
N ARG A 371 -13.90 -7.25 15.42
CA ARG A 371 -15.31 -6.89 15.44
C ARG A 371 -15.49 -5.44 15.01
N ASP A 372 -14.66 -4.53 15.53
CA ASP A 372 -14.82 -3.11 15.27
C ASP A 372 -14.53 -2.75 13.82
N GLN A 373 -13.52 -3.39 13.22
CA GLN A 373 -13.26 -3.26 11.78
C GLN A 373 -14.41 -3.84 10.94
N ALA A 374 -14.90 -5.03 11.29
CA ALA A 374 -16.08 -5.61 10.61
C ALA A 374 -17.29 -4.67 10.67
N ARG A 375 -17.57 -4.08 11.85
CA ARG A 375 -18.67 -3.14 12.07
C ARG A 375 -18.52 -1.89 11.20
N LEU A 376 -17.33 -1.32 11.15
CA LEU A 376 -17.03 -0.12 10.34
C LEU A 376 -17.22 -0.39 8.84
N LEU A 377 -16.70 -1.51 8.34
CA LEU A 377 -16.83 -1.88 6.92
C LEU A 377 -18.29 -2.09 6.53
N LEU A 378 -19.04 -2.84 7.34
CA LEU A 378 -20.47 -3.06 7.08
C LEU A 378 -21.26 -1.75 7.14
N ALA A 379 -20.97 -0.85 8.09
CA ALA A 379 -21.64 0.44 8.18
C ALA A 379 -21.44 1.28 6.91
N LYS A 380 -20.21 1.31 6.38
CA LYS A 380 -19.90 2.05 5.14
C LYS A 380 -20.64 1.46 3.93
N ILE A 381 -20.65 0.14 3.79
CA ILE A 381 -21.38 -0.56 2.71
C ILE A 381 -22.88 -0.28 2.81
N LEU A 382 -23.45 -0.38 4.01
CA LEU A 382 -24.89 -0.15 4.25
C LEU A 382 -25.28 1.31 4.03
N LYS A 383 -24.43 2.28 4.38
CA LYS A 383 -24.69 3.72 4.13
C LYS A 383 -24.80 4.02 2.64
N ALA A 384 -24.00 3.35 1.82
CA ALA A 384 -23.99 3.49 0.37
C ALA A 384 -24.95 2.52 -0.36
N SER A 385 -25.78 1.75 0.37
CA SER A 385 -26.58 0.69 -0.27
C SER A 385 -27.63 1.21 -1.26
N ALA A 386 -28.03 2.49 -1.15
CA ALA A 386 -29.00 3.11 -2.04
C ALA A 386 -28.47 3.34 -3.47
N SER A 387 -27.15 3.39 -3.68
CA SER A 387 -26.51 3.59 -5.00
C SER A 387 -26.17 2.27 -5.70
N ILE A 388 -26.75 1.15 -5.27
CA ILE A 388 -26.50 -0.16 -5.87
C ILE A 388 -26.99 -0.22 -7.32
N ARG A 389 -26.12 -0.68 -8.23
CA ARG A 389 -26.39 -0.82 -9.66
C ARG A 389 -26.06 -2.21 -10.18
N VAL A 390 -26.72 -2.60 -11.27
CA VAL A 390 -26.44 -3.86 -11.98
C VAL A 390 -25.23 -3.67 -12.88
N ILE A 391 -24.34 -4.66 -12.91
CA ILE A 391 -23.14 -4.68 -13.75
C ILE A 391 -22.97 -6.07 -14.38
N ASP A 392 -22.07 -6.20 -15.37
CA ASP A 392 -21.80 -7.50 -16.01
C ASP A 392 -20.98 -8.44 -15.13
N SER A 393 -19.97 -7.91 -14.44
CA SER A 393 -19.15 -8.67 -13.49
C SER A 393 -18.41 -7.72 -12.57
N ILE A 394 -18.22 -8.13 -11.32
CA ILE A 394 -17.48 -7.36 -10.30
C ILE A 394 -16.00 -7.15 -10.66
N LYS A 395 -15.46 -7.91 -11.64
CA LYS A 395 -14.14 -7.66 -12.22
C LYS A 395 -14.02 -6.27 -12.85
N ASN A 396 -15.13 -5.68 -13.30
CA ASN A 396 -15.13 -4.38 -13.97
C ASN A 396 -15.27 -3.20 -13.00
N ILE A 397 -15.45 -3.46 -11.70
CA ILE A 397 -15.54 -2.38 -10.70
C ILE A 397 -14.17 -1.70 -10.65
N SER A 398 -14.15 -0.39 -10.87
CA SER A 398 -12.94 0.39 -10.72
C SER A 398 -12.58 0.47 -9.22
N LEU A 399 -11.33 0.16 -8.90
CA LEU A 399 -10.79 0.42 -7.57
C LEU A 399 -10.27 1.87 -7.45
N ASP A 400 -10.42 2.71 -8.48
CA ASP A 400 -9.86 4.07 -8.54
C ASP A 400 -10.34 4.95 -7.38
N ALA A 401 -11.58 4.73 -6.89
CA ALA A 401 -12.12 5.37 -5.69
C ALA A 401 -11.35 5.02 -4.39
N MET A 402 -10.62 3.89 -4.37
CA MET A 402 -9.61 3.56 -3.36
C MET A 402 -8.16 3.87 -3.78
N MET A 403 -7.91 4.18 -5.07
CA MET A 403 -6.57 4.46 -5.61
C MET A 403 -6.11 5.90 -5.39
N GLY A 404 -6.81 6.71 -4.60
CA GLY A 404 -6.17 7.77 -3.83
C GLY A 404 -5.70 7.23 -2.46
N SER A 405 -4.44 6.87 -2.23
CA SER A 405 -3.43 6.36 -3.15
C SER A 405 -2.63 5.20 -2.54
N GLU A 406 -2.39 4.12 -3.30
CA GLU A 406 -1.56 3.01 -2.83
C GLU A 406 -0.15 3.49 -2.46
N LEU A 407 0.33 4.47 -3.23
CA LEU A 407 1.59 5.17 -2.99
C LEU A 407 1.54 6.02 -1.71
N GLU A 408 0.41 6.67 -1.39
CA GLU A 408 0.14 7.41 -0.16
C GLU A 408 0.16 6.46 1.05
N LYS A 409 -0.55 5.33 0.99
CA LYS A 409 -0.54 4.32 2.06
C LYS A 409 0.87 3.78 2.28
N ARG A 410 1.59 3.49 1.18
CA ARG A 410 2.98 3.05 1.23
C ARG A 410 3.88 4.12 1.83
N PHE A 411 3.72 5.38 1.44
CA PHE A 411 4.47 6.51 1.98
C PHE A 411 4.29 6.62 3.49
N ILE A 412 3.05 6.59 3.99
CA ILE A 412 2.76 6.58 5.43
C ILE A 412 3.36 5.36 6.12
N HIS A 413 3.25 4.16 5.53
CA HIS A 413 3.84 2.95 6.08
C HIS A 413 5.37 3.04 6.16
N CYS A 414 6.04 3.54 5.12
CA CYS A 414 7.48 3.77 5.11
C CYS A 414 7.92 4.80 6.17
N LEU A 415 7.10 5.81 6.44
CA LEU A 415 7.35 6.75 7.55
C LEU A 415 7.18 6.07 8.92
N GLN A 416 6.14 5.24 9.09
CA GLN A 416 5.85 4.53 10.34
C GLN A 416 6.89 3.45 10.68
N ASP A 417 7.37 2.72 9.68
CA ASP A 417 8.40 1.68 9.83
C ASP A 417 9.80 2.25 10.07
N ASN A 418 9.99 3.55 9.83
CA ASN A 418 11.27 4.19 10.05
C ASN A 418 11.58 4.30 11.54
N LYS A 419 12.63 3.59 11.97
CA LYS A 419 13.06 3.54 13.38
C LYS A 419 13.38 4.90 14.00
N ASN A 420 13.76 5.89 13.19
CA ASN A 420 14.13 7.23 13.66
C ASN A 420 12.91 8.15 13.83
N LEU A 421 11.74 7.74 13.34
CA LEU A 421 10.51 8.51 13.42
C LEU A 421 9.54 7.90 14.44
N LEU A 422 8.70 8.75 15.00
CA LEU A 422 7.52 8.43 15.78
C LEU A 422 6.34 9.07 15.08
N VAL A 423 5.58 8.26 14.36
CA VAL A 423 4.43 8.72 13.56
C VAL A 423 3.15 8.32 14.28
N SER A 424 2.35 9.31 14.66
CA SER A 424 1.08 9.12 15.35
C SER A 424 -0.05 9.80 14.59
N ARG A 425 -1.28 9.30 14.71
CA ARG A 425 -2.43 9.99 14.12
C ARG A 425 -2.80 11.21 14.95
N SER A 426 -3.08 12.33 14.29
CA SER A 426 -3.71 13.49 14.89
C SER A 426 -5.23 13.35 14.79
N TYR A 427 -5.94 13.49 15.91
CA TYR A 427 -7.42 13.46 15.96
C TYR A 427 -8.04 14.86 16.11
N ALA A 428 -7.22 15.93 16.07
CA ALA A 428 -7.64 17.28 16.40
C ALA A 428 -8.43 18.01 15.29
N HIS A 429 -8.42 17.53 14.04
CA HIS A 429 -9.15 18.15 12.93
C HIS A 429 -9.87 17.14 12.03
N GLN A 430 -10.99 17.55 11.44
CA GLN A 430 -11.92 16.69 10.67
C GLN A 430 -11.35 16.13 9.35
N ASN A 431 -10.13 16.51 8.95
CA ASN A 431 -9.37 15.87 7.87
C ASN A 431 -8.12 15.20 8.45
N ALA A 432 -8.10 13.87 8.47
CA ALA A 432 -7.08 13.03 9.13
C ALA A 432 -5.64 13.37 8.72
N GLY A 433 -4.83 13.83 9.69
CA GLY A 433 -3.39 14.09 9.54
C GLY A 433 -2.54 13.21 10.48
N TRP A 434 -1.22 13.34 10.37
CA TRP A 434 -0.25 12.64 11.22
C TRP A 434 0.69 13.64 11.90
N ILE A 435 1.07 13.34 13.14
CA ILE A 435 2.19 14.00 13.81
C ILE A 435 3.43 13.12 13.66
N ILE A 436 4.51 13.71 13.16
CA ILE A 436 5.80 13.07 12.97
C ILE A 436 6.79 13.73 13.92
N ASN A 437 7.30 12.95 14.87
CA ASN A 437 8.37 13.37 15.76
C ASN A 437 9.66 12.64 15.41
N THR A 438 10.78 13.34 15.44
CA THR A 438 12.09 12.70 15.27
C THR A 438 12.61 12.23 16.63
N ARG A 439 13.22 11.04 16.68
CA ARG A 439 13.80 10.51 17.93
C ARG A 439 15.13 11.18 18.31
N THR A 440 15.82 11.75 17.32
CA THR A 440 17.12 12.40 17.48
C THR A 440 17.01 13.82 18.02
N GLU A 441 15.97 14.55 17.61
CA GLU A 441 15.66 15.90 18.10
C GLU A 441 14.17 16.00 18.47
N PRO A 442 13.79 15.71 19.72
CA PRO A 442 12.40 15.71 20.16
C PRO A 442 11.68 17.06 20.03
N ALA A 443 12.43 18.15 19.87
CA ALA A 443 11.91 19.50 19.67
C ALA A 443 11.45 19.78 18.22
N MET A 444 11.79 18.91 17.26
CA MET A 444 11.36 19.05 15.87
C MET A 444 10.18 18.11 15.59
N SER A 445 8.99 18.70 15.54
CA SER A 445 7.73 18.01 15.29
C SER A 445 7.06 18.55 14.03
N TRP A 446 6.51 17.66 13.23
CA TRP A 446 5.84 18.00 11.97
C TRP A 446 4.39 17.54 11.98
N HIS A 447 3.50 18.37 11.44
CA HIS A 447 2.13 18.00 11.12
C HIS A 447 2.01 17.71 9.63
N LEU A 448 1.77 16.45 9.29
CA LEU A 448 1.51 15.98 7.94
C LEU A 448 0.01 16.05 7.67
N LYS A 449 -0.42 16.99 6.82
CA LYS A 449 -1.82 17.18 6.43
C LYS A 449 -2.04 16.67 5.01
N ALA A 450 -3.04 15.81 4.80
CA ALA A 450 -3.37 15.27 3.49
C ALA A 450 -4.24 16.25 2.66
N GLN A 451 -4.12 16.15 1.34
CA GLN A 451 -5.01 16.81 0.36
C GLN A 451 -5.26 18.30 0.64
N VAL A 452 -4.19 19.07 0.77
CA VAL A 452 -4.28 20.51 1.02
C VAL A 452 -4.43 21.23 -0.32
N ASP A 453 -5.47 22.05 -0.46
CA ASP A 453 -5.57 22.96 -1.59
C ASP A 453 -4.63 24.16 -1.39
N LEU A 454 -3.74 24.38 -2.36
CA LEU A 454 -2.84 25.52 -2.44
C LEU A 454 -3.23 26.38 -3.65
N GLY A 455 -3.67 27.61 -3.39
CA GLY A 455 -4.04 28.57 -4.41
C GLY A 455 -3.61 29.99 -4.06
N VAL A 456 -4.33 30.98 -4.58
CA VAL A 456 -3.98 32.41 -4.42
C VAL A 456 -3.89 32.83 -2.95
N LYS A 457 -4.70 32.23 -2.07
CA LYS A 457 -4.68 32.50 -0.63
C LYS A 457 -3.34 32.14 0.01
N GLU A 458 -2.71 31.06 -0.45
CA GLU A 458 -1.42 30.57 0.01
C GLU A 458 -0.24 31.16 -0.78
N GLY A 459 -0.51 32.12 -1.68
CA GLY A 459 0.47 32.76 -2.55
C GLY A 459 0.84 31.94 -3.79
N VAL A 460 0.07 30.90 -4.13
CA VAL A 460 0.32 30.02 -5.27
C VAL A 460 -0.55 30.42 -6.46
N GLY A 461 0.09 30.81 -7.56
CA GLY A 461 -0.62 31.34 -8.75
C GLY A 461 -1.34 30.30 -9.61
N ILE A 462 -1.07 29.01 -9.39
CA ILE A 462 -1.73 27.89 -10.08
C ILE A 462 -2.30 26.97 -9.01
N LEU A 463 -3.62 26.75 -9.03
CA LEU A 463 -4.29 25.88 -8.07
C LEU A 463 -3.67 24.47 -8.12
N SER A 464 -3.20 24.01 -6.97
CA SER A 464 -2.54 22.71 -6.83
C SER A 464 -2.97 22.03 -5.54
N ARG A 465 -3.09 20.72 -5.58
CA ARG A 465 -3.41 19.89 -4.42
C ARG A 465 -2.31 18.84 -4.25
N PRO A 466 -1.23 19.13 -3.50
CA PRO A 466 -0.28 18.10 -3.08
C PRO A 466 -0.97 16.97 -2.30
N ASP A 467 -0.44 15.75 -2.41
CA ASP A 467 -0.91 14.58 -1.66
C ASP A 467 -0.80 14.85 -0.15
N TYR A 468 0.32 15.46 0.25
CA TYR A 468 0.55 15.89 1.63
C TYR A 468 1.27 17.23 1.71
N VAL A 469 1.03 17.97 2.80
CA VAL A 469 1.87 19.09 3.22
C VAL A 469 2.39 18.85 4.63
N LEU A 470 3.71 18.94 4.78
CA LEU A 470 4.38 18.94 6.08
C LEU A 470 4.48 20.36 6.62
N TYR A 471 3.81 20.62 7.74
CA TYR A 471 3.94 21.87 8.49
C TYR A 471 4.83 21.67 9.71
N PRO A 472 5.83 22.54 9.96
CA PRO A 472 6.57 22.52 11.22
C PRO A 472 5.65 22.97 12.36
N LEU A 473 5.60 22.23 13.47
CA LEU A 473 4.78 22.60 14.63
C LEU A 473 5.39 23.75 15.43
N MET A 474 6.73 23.81 15.52
CA MET A 474 7.43 25.02 15.98
C MET A 474 7.61 25.95 14.79
N GLN A 475 6.84 27.04 14.74
CA GLN A 475 7.00 28.06 13.71
C GLN A 475 8.31 28.81 13.91
N SER A 476 9.29 28.51 13.05
CA SER A 476 10.48 29.33 12.86
C SER A 476 10.40 29.90 11.45
N GLU A 477 10.55 31.21 11.29
CA GLU A 477 10.58 31.86 9.97
C GLU A 477 11.63 31.26 9.01
N LYS A 478 12.60 30.49 9.55
CA LYS A 478 13.66 29.83 8.79
C LYS A 478 13.24 28.47 8.19
N ILE A 479 12.16 27.84 8.65
CA ILE A 479 11.73 26.51 8.22
C ILE A 479 10.41 26.63 7.47
N LYS A 480 10.43 26.29 6.18
CA LYS A 480 9.24 26.34 5.33
C LYS A 480 8.48 25.02 5.37
N PRO A 481 7.14 25.06 5.26
CA PRO A 481 6.36 23.87 4.96
C PRO A 481 6.81 23.18 3.67
N VAL A 482 6.59 21.87 3.57
CA VAL A 482 6.98 21.07 2.40
C VAL A 482 5.72 20.49 1.74
N ALA A 483 5.44 20.91 0.51
CA ALA A 483 4.41 20.33 -0.34
C ALA A 483 4.94 19.06 -1.00
N ILE A 484 4.39 17.91 -0.62
CA ILE A 484 4.80 16.58 -1.10
C ILE A 484 3.85 16.10 -2.19
N PHE A 485 4.43 15.67 -3.30
CA PHE A 485 3.75 15.00 -4.40
C PHE A 485 4.22 13.55 -4.53
N LEU A 486 3.28 12.64 -4.70
CA LEU A 486 3.51 11.21 -4.81
C LEU A 486 3.24 10.74 -6.25
N ASP A 487 4.28 10.80 -7.07
CA ASP A 487 4.15 10.64 -8.51
C ASP A 487 4.41 9.18 -8.93
N GLY A 488 3.33 8.40 -9.05
CA GLY A 488 3.38 7.08 -9.65
C GLY A 488 3.63 7.17 -11.16
N PHE A 489 4.70 6.53 -11.66
CA PHE A 489 5.10 6.62 -13.08
C PHE A 489 3.97 6.31 -14.06
N ALA A 490 3.17 5.27 -13.79
CA ALA A 490 2.04 4.86 -14.62
C ALA A 490 0.98 5.96 -14.83
N PHE A 491 0.83 6.85 -13.85
CA PHE A 491 -0.17 7.92 -13.85
C PHE A 491 0.41 9.27 -14.30
N HIS A 492 1.68 9.54 -13.98
CA HIS A 492 2.28 10.87 -14.18
C HIS A 492 3.15 11.01 -15.44
N LYS A 493 3.50 9.90 -16.12
CA LYS A 493 4.38 9.95 -17.30
C LYS A 493 3.88 10.86 -18.44
N ASP A 494 2.56 11.03 -18.54
CA ASP A 494 1.89 11.82 -19.58
C ASP A 494 1.40 13.19 -19.07
N SER A 495 1.49 13.47 -17.76
CA SER A 495 1.05 14.73 -17.10
C SER A 495 2.20 15.66 -16.70
N VAL A 496 3.46 15.33 -17.03
CA VAL A 496 4.65 16.09 -16.59
C VAL A 496 4.53 17.59 -16.83
N SER A 497 3.94 17.99 -17.96
CA SER A 497 3.71 19.40 -18.30
C SER A 497 2.84 20.15 -17.30
N ASP A 498 1.78 19.53 -16.78
CA ASP A 498 0.94 20.12 -15.73
C ASP A 498 1.66 20.08 -14.37
N ASP A 499 2.35 18.97 -14.13
CA ASP A 499 3.08 18.73 -12.88
C ASP A 499 4.19 19.75 -12.61
N VAL A 500 5.00 20.09 -13.63
CA VAL A 500 6.07 21.09 -13.49
C VAL A 500 5.52 22.49 -13.27
N GLN A 501 4.40 22.85 -13.90
CA GLN A 501 3.81 24.19 -13.79
C GLN A 501 3.25 24.43 -12.39
N LYS A 502 2.46 23.47 -11.87
CA LYS A 502 1.95 23.52 -10.49
C LYS A 502 3.07 23.62 -9.46
N ARG A 503 4.10 22.78 -9.59
CA ARG A 503 5.22 22.73 -8.66
C ARG A 503 6.12 23.97 -8.77
N GLN A 504 6.33 24.51 -9.97
CA GLN A 504 7.05 25.77 -10.16
C GLN A 504 6.29 26.94 -9.51
N ALA A 505 4.96 27.01 -9.66
CA ALA A 505 4.14 28.03 -9.00
C ALA A 505 4.18 27.94 -7.46
N ILE A 506 4.18 26.72 -6.89
CA ILE A 506 4.34 26.54 -5.44
C ILE A 506 5.72 27.02 -4.99
N LYS A 507 6.80 26.67 -5.72
CA LYS A 507 8.15 27.14 -5.42
C LYS A 507 8.24 28.68 -5.51
N ASP A 508 7.63 29.28 -6.53
CA ASP A 508 7.68 30.73 -6.78
C ASP A 508 6.90 31.55 -5.73
N SER A 509 5.96 30.93 -5.01
CA SER A 509 5.33 31.56 -3.83
C SER A 509 6.34 31.97 -2.75
N GLY A 510 7.49 31.28 -2.70
CA GLY A 510 8.47 31.45 -1.64
C GLY A 510 8.05 30.87 -0.28
N ASN A 511 6.80 30.40 -0.13
CA ASN A 511 6.23 29.94 1.12
C ASN A 511 6.48 28.44 1.38
N PHE A 512 6.72 27.66 0.34
CA PHE A 512 6.85 26.20 0.42
C PHE A 512 8.12 25.69 -0.25
N TRP A 513 8.65 24.57 0.26
CA TRP A 513 9.47 23.66 -0.54
C TRP A 513 8.58 22.66 -1.27
N VAL A 514 9.04 22.19 -2.43
CA VAL A 514 8.32 21.16 -3.20
C VAL A 514 9.11 19.87 -3.17
N TRP A 515 8.43 18.75 -2.93
CA TRP A 515 9.08 17.46 -2.81
C TRP A 515 8.33 16.38 -3.55
N THR A 516 8.91 15.83 -4.62
CA THR A 516 8.31 14.72 -5.36
C THR A 516 8.94 13.40 -4.91
N VAL A 517 8.14 12.40 -4.58
CA VAL A 517 8.57 11.03 -4.25
C VAL A 517 7.88 10.06 -5.19
N THR A 518 8.64 9.22 -5.89
CA THR A 518 8.07 8.24 -6.82
C THR A 518 7.92 6.88 -6.16
N TRP A 519 7.22 5.95 -6.83
CA TRP A 519 7.08 4.57 -6.36
C TRP A 519 8.43 3.88 -6.11
N ALA A 520 9.39 4.07 -7.03
CA ALA A 520 10.70 3.46 -6.94
C ALA A 520 11.51 3.96 -5.73
N ASP A 521 11.33 5.24 -5.32
CA ASP A 521 11.96 5.80 -4.12
C ASP A 521 11.54 5.10 -2.82
N LEU A 522 10.33 4.51 -2.78
CA LEU A 522 9.81 3.76 -1.63
C LEU A 522 10.09 2.25 -1.71
N GLN A 523 10.63 1.75 -2.83
CA GLN A 523 10.92 0.34 -3.07
C GLN A 523 12.39 0.01 -2.99
N GLU A 524 13.22 0.83 -3.60
CA GLU A 524 14.64 0.59 -3.71
C GLU A 524 15.41 1.56 -2.82
N GLN A 525 16.43 1.04 -2.14
CA GLN A 525 17.42 1.89 -1.48
C GLN A 525 18.45 2.37 -2.51
N GLY A 526 18.88 3.62 -2.38
CA GLY A 526 19.83 4.25 -3.29
C GLY A 526 19.18 4.71 -4.59
N ILE A 527 20.01 5.01 -5.59
CA ILE A 527 19.61 5.76 -6.79
C ILE A 527 19.67 4.92 -8.07
N LYS A 528 19.48 3.60 -7.99
CA LYS A 528 19.60 2.70 -9.16
C LYS A 528 18.53 2.96 -10.22
N HIS A 529 17.32 3.32 -9.79
CA HIS A 529 16.18 3.68 -10.63
C HIS A 529 16.25 5.11 -11.20
N VAL A 530 17.30 5.87 -10.87
CA VAL A 530 17.45 7.30 -11.19
C VAL A 530 18.48 7.47 -12.29
N GLN A 531 18.16 8.21 -13.35
CA GLN A 531 19.16 8.71 -14.29
C GLN A 531 19.97 9.83 -13.62
N ASN A 532 21.09 9.46 -12.99
CA ASN A 532 21.94 10.43 -12.29
C ASN A 532 22.79 11.26 -13.28
N VAL A 533 22.21 12.33 -13.80
CA VAL A 533 22.93 13.32 -14.64
C VAL A 533 23.72 14.34 -13.81
N MET A 534 23.52 14.40 -12.49
CA MET A 534 24.26 15.31 -11.61
C MET A 534 25.76 15.06 -11.63
N ALA A 535 26.21 13.84 -11.94
CA ALA A 535 27.64 13.52 -12.04
C ALA A 535 28.30 13.93 -13.38
N LEU A 536 27.52 14.40 -14.36
CA LEU A 536 27.94 14.62 -15.75
C LEU A 536 28.25 16.09 -16.06
N GLY A 537 28.98 16.33 -17.14
CA GLY A 537 29.18 17.69 -17.71
C GLY A 537 29.97 18.66 -16.83
N HIS A 538 30.60 18.20 -15.74
CA HIS A 538 31.40 19.03 -14.87
C HIS A 538 32.66 19.56 -15.55
N ASN A 539 32.86 20.88 -15.53
CA ASN A 539 34.07 21.52 -16.02
C ASN A 539 35.23 21.33 -15.01
N PRO A 540 36.33 20.63 -15.39
CA PRO A 540 37.46 20.40 -14.48
C PRO A 540 38.14 21.67 -14.01
N ASP A 541 38.13 22.74 -14.82
CA ASP A 541 38.71 24.02 -14.44
C ASP A 541 37.90 24.63 -13.28
N MET A 542 36.57 24.59 -13.34
CA MET A 542 35.70 25.16 -12.30
C MET A 542 35.80 24.44 -10.95
N LYS A 543 36.31 23.20 -10.93
CA LYS A 543 36.61 22.43 -9.70
C LYS A 543 37.96 22.78 -9.07
N GLN A 544 38.85 23.50 -9.77
CA GLN A 544 40.16 23.84 -9.21
C GLN A 544 40.01 24.82 -8.04
N PRO A 545 40.76 24.64 -6.93
CA PRO A 545 40.64 25.48 -5.73
C PRO A 545 40.76 26.99 -6.00
N LYS A 546 41.57 27.38 -6.99
CA LYS A 546 41.76 28.78 -7.38
C LYS A 546 40.49 29.45 -7.91
N PHE A 547 39.59 28.68 -8.51
CA PHE A 547 38.33 29.17 -9.07
C PHE A 547 37.15 28.86 -8.16
N TYR A 548 37.20 27.74 -7.43
CA TYR A 548 36.10 27.26 -6.58
C TYR A 548 36.06 27.96 -5.20
N ASN A 549 37.18 27.99 -4.48
CA ASN A 549 37.24 28.46 -3.09
C ASN A 549 36.90 29.95 -2.87
N PRO A 550 37.08 30.87 -3.83
CA PRO A 550 36.62 32.26 -3.66
C PRO A 550 35.10 32.38 -3.45
N PHE A 551 34.34 31.40 -3.93
CA PHE A 551 32.87 31.44 -3.97
C PHE A 551 32.19 30.32 -3.19
N HIS A 552 32.97 29.41 -2.59
CA HIS A 552 32.46 28.26 -1.85
C HIS A 552 33.34 27.98 -0.63
N ASP A 553 32.70 27.72 0.51
CA ASP A 553 33.37 27.45 1.79
C ASP A 553 33.48 25.95 2.11
N THR A 554 32.88 25.09 1.28
CA THR A 554 32.80 23.64 1.50
C THR A 554 33.28 22.90 0.25
N ASN A 555 34.13 21.89 0.44
CA ASN A 555 34.68 21.09 -0.65
C ASN A 555 33.56 20.39 -1.45
N PHE A 556 33.64 20.46 -2.78
CA PHE A 556 32.69 19.82 -3.71
C PHE A 556 32.50 18.32 -3.43
N ALA A 557 33.59 17.57 -3.21
CA ALA A 557 33.51 16.12 -2.96
C ALA A 557 32.77 15.80 -1.64
N THR A 558 32.86 16.68 -0.64
CA THR A 558 32.11 16.55 0.62
C THR A 558 30.62 16.79 0.38
N LEU A 559 30.26 17.79 -0.43
CA LEU A 559 28.87 18.07 -0.79
C LEU A 559 28.28 16.92 -1.60
N GLU A 560 28.98 16.46 -2.64
CA GLU A 560 28.58 15.31 -3.47
C GLU A 560 28.40 14.03 -2.64
N GLY A 561 29.33 13.76 -1.71
CA GLY A 561 29.26 12.62 -0.80
C GLY A 561 28.02 12.60 0.10
N SER A 562 27.41 13.75 0.37
CA SER A 562 26.27 13.85 1.29
C SER A 562 24.93 13.35 0.72
N PHE A 563 24.80 13.26 -0.61
CA PHE A 563 23.53 12.89 -1.26
C PHE A 563 23.65 11.82 -2.36
N ARG A 564 24.86 11.53 -2.87
CA ARG A 564 25.07 10.65 -4.05
C ARG A 564 24.51 9.22 -3.97
N GLU A 565 24.17 8.74 -2.77
CA GLU A 565 23.56 7.41 -2.57
C GLU A 565 22.15 7.51 -1.96
N ARG A 566 21.55 8.70 -1.95
CA ARG A 566 20.26 8.97 -1.32
C ARG A 566 19.20 9.28 -2.37
N ASN A 567 18.12 8.50 -2.38
CA ASN A 567 16.94 8.78 -3.20
C ASN A 567 16.06 9.88 -2.59
N SER A 568 14.99 10.27 -3.28
CA SER A 568 14.13 11.39 -2.86
C SER A 568 13.49 11.17 -1.49
N PHE A 569 13.10 9.94 -1.16
CA PHE A 569 12.54 9.62 0.17
C PHE A 569 13.61 9.70 1.27
N ALA A 570 14.81 9.16 1.03
CA ALA A 570 15.93 9.24 1.97
C ALA A 570 16.40 10.68 2.19
N LEU A 571 16.27 11.55 1.20
CA LEU A 571 16.55 12.98 1.32
C LEU A 571 15.46 13.70 2.11
N LEU A 572 14.18 13.35 1.93
CA LEU A 572 13.08 13.88 2.75
C LEU A 572 13.28 13.56 4.23
N LEU A 573 13.67 12.32 4.55
CA LEU A 573 13.96 11.88 5.92
C LEU A 573 15.13 12.66 6.54
N ASP A 574 16.15 12.97 5.74
CA ASP A 574 17.26 13.82 6.15
C ASP A 574 16.79 15.23 6.49
N TYR A 575 15.91 15.81 5.66
CA TYR A 575 15.32 17.13 5.91
C TYR A 575 14.49 17.16 7.20
N LEU A 576 13.61 16.17 7.39
CA LEU A 576 12.76 16.07 8.58
C LEU A 576 13.57 16.05 9.88
N SER A 577 14.77 15.45 9.83
CA SER A 577 15.64 15.27 10.98
C SER A 577 16.37 16.55 11.39
N ASP A 578 16.71 17.42 10.44
CA ASP A 578 17.50 18.64 10.67
C ASP A 578 17.25 19.67 9.54
N PRO A 579 16.06 20.28 9.47
CA PRO A 579 15.67 21.10 8.33
C PRO A 579 16.57 22.34 8.17
N GLY A 580 17.03 22.92 9.28
CA GLY A 580 17.87 24.12 9.28
C GLY A 580 19.23 23.88 8.64
N ASN A 581 19.99 22.89 9.14
CA ASN A 581 21.32 22.62 8.58
C ASN A 581 21.22 21.99 7.18
N LYS A 582 20.20 21.17 6.92
CA LYS A 582 20.00 20.59 5.57
C LYS A 582 19.68 21.65 4.54
N THR A 583 18.85 22.65 4.88
CA THR A 583 18.60 23.81 3.99
C THR A 583 19.91 24.51 3.64
N LEU A 584 20.75 24.83 4.63
CA LEU A 584 22.03 25.49 4.39
C LEU A 584 22.99 24.61 3.58
N LEU A 585 23.07 23.31 3.88
CA LEU A 585 23.90 22.34 3.17
C LEU A 585 23.47 22.23 1.70
N TRP A 586 22.17 22.15 1.42
CA TRP A 586 21.63 22.00 0.08
C TRP A 586 21.71 23.30 -0.72
N GLN A 587 21.61 24.47 -0.09
CA GLN A 587 21.94 25.75 -0.73
C GLN A 587 23.41 25.80 -1.18
N LYS A 588 24.36 25.33 -0.34
CA LYS A 588 25.79 25.24 -0.70
C LYS A 588 26.01 24.24 -1.84
N MET A 589 25.35 23.09 -1.76
CA MET A 589 25.42 22.05 -2.79
C MET A 589 24.89 22.56 -4.13
N ALA A 590 23.68 23.13 -4.18
CA ALA A 590 23.09 23.60 -5.43
C ALA A 590 23.94 24.70 -6.09
N ALA A 591 24.51 25.61 -5.29
CA ALA A 591 25.47 26.61 -5.80
C ALA A 591 26.76 25.98 -6.35
N ALA A 592 27.32 24.99 -5.64
CA ALA A 592 28.53 24.29 -6.06
C ALA A 592 28.33 23.52 -7.37
N PHE A 593 27.19 22.84 -7.52
CA PHE A 593 26.82 22.13 -8.74
C PHE A 593 26.59 23.09 -9.91
N ALA A 594 25.84 24.17 -9.69
CA ALA A 594 25.70 25.23 -10.69
C ALA A 594 27.07 25.77 -11.13
N TRP A 595 27.96 26.06 -10.20
CA TRP A 595 29.30 26.57 -10.49
C TRP A 595 30.14 25.63 -11.37
N VAL A 596 30.17 24.34 -11.05
CA VAL A 596 31.01 23.37 -11.79
C VAL A 596 30.47 23.06 -13.18
N TRP A 597 29.22 23.39 -13.48
CA TRP A 597 28.65 23.27 -14.82
C TRP A 597 28.96 24.44 -15.75
N LEU A 598 29.45 25.57 -15.23
CA LEU A 598 29.83 26.71 -16.06
C LEU A 598 30.97 26.36 -17.03
N ASP A 599 30.87 26.86 -18.26
CA ASP A 599 31.91 26.72 -19.27
C ASP A 599 32.36 28.09 -19.81
N PRO A 600 33.35 28.72 -19.15
CA PRO A 600 33.90 30.00 -19.61
C PRO A 600 34.50 29.96 -21.02
N LYS A 601 35.00 28.80 -21.48
CA LYS A 601 35.64 28.69 -22.81
C LYS A 601 34.57 28.68 -23.90
N LYS A 602 33.54 27.86 -23.74
CA LYS A 602 32.37 27.86 -24.64
C LYS A 602 31.63 29.20 -24.61
N SER A 603 31.61 29.86 -23.45
CA SER A 603 31.07 31.20 -23.29
C SER A 603 31.85 32.31 -24.00
N GLN A 604 32.99 32.03 -24.63
CA GLN A 604 33.68 32.97 -25.51
C GLN A 604 33.51 32.63 -27.00
N ASP A 605 33.01 31.43 -27.32
CA ASP A 605 32.80 31.00 -28.69
C ASP A 605 31.47 31.51 -29.25
N THR A 606 31.52 32.24 -30.37
CA THR A 606 30.33 32.86 -30.99
C THR A 606 29.32 31.82 -31.47
N GLY A 607 29.77 30.67 -31.99
CA GLY A 607 28.89 29.61 -32.46
C GLY A 607 28.16 28.92 -31.30
N ALA A 608 28.88 28.64 -30.22
CA ALA A 608 28.31 28.07 -28.99
C ALA A 608 27.29 29.02 -28.35
N LYS A 609 27.55 30.35 -28.33
CA LYS A 609 26.59 31.35 -27.87
C LYS A 609 25.30 31.36 -28.68
N GLN A 610 25.40 31.34 -30.01
CA GLN A 610 24.22 31.32 -30.89
C GLN A 610 23.40 30.04 -30.68
N LYS A 611 24.08 28.89 -30.57
CA LYS A 611 23.43 27.61 -30.29
C LYS A 611 22.76 27.59 -28.91
N TYR A 612 23.43 28.12 -27.89
CA TYR A 612 22.88 28.25 -26.54
C TYR A 612 21.62 29.11 -26.54
N ALA A 613 21.62 30.25 -27.23
CA ALA A 613 20.45 31.12 -27.34
C ALA A 613 19.26 30.41 -28.01
N TYR A 614 19.51 29.61 -29.06
CA TYR A 614 18.49 28.80 -29.71
C TYR A 614 17.92 27.72 -28.77
N GLU A 615 18.78 27.00 -28.06
CA GLU A 615 18.34 26.00 -27.07
C GLU A 615 17.50 26.64 -25.95
N MET A 616 17.86 27.83 -25.46
CA MET A 616 17.06 28.49 -24.42
C MET A 616 15.66 28.88 -24.92
N GLN A 617 15.51 29.25 -26.19
CA GLN A 617 14.18 29.51 -26.78
C GLN A 617 13.30 28.25 -26.83
N GLU A 618 13.90 27.08 -26.99
CA GLU A 618 13.20 25.79 -27.02
C GLU A 618 13.01 25.18 -25.61
N ASN A 619 13.86 25.54 -24.65
CA ASN A 619 13.92 24.90 -23.34
C ASN A 619 13.27 25.73 -22.23
N ALA A 620 13.23 27.05 -22.37
CA ALA A 620 12.83 27.96 -21.31
C ALA A 620 11.59 28.77 -21.70
N PRO A 621 10.67 29.00 -20.74
CA PRO A 621 9.48 29.83 -20.99
C PRO A 621 9.87 31.30 -21.22
N ALA A 622 9.02 32.04 -21.93
CA ALA A 622 9.30 33.41 -22.36
C ALA A 622 9.69 34.35 -21.20
N TYR A 623 9.05 34.22 -20.04
CA TYR A 623 9.36 35.05 -18.86
C TYR A 623 10.78 34.82 -18.31
N ARG A 624 11.37 33.65 -18.60
CA ARG A 624 12.67 33.22 -18.07
C ARG A 624 13.84 33.56 -19.00
N LEU A 625 13.58 33.80 -20.28
CA LEU A 625 14.62 34.02 -21.30
C LEU A 625 15.57 35.15 -20.94
N ASN A 626 15.08 36.31 -20.47
CA ASN A 626 15.93 37.45 -20.12
C ASN A 626 16.90 37.14 -18.96
N ALA A 627 16.54 36.21 -18.08
CA ALA A 627 17.43 35.77 -17.01
C ALA A 627 18.50 34.79 -17.54
N LEU A 628 18.20 33.99 -18.56
CA LEU A 628 19.17 33.04 -19.13
C LEU A 628 20.02 33.66 -20.26
N LEU A 629 19.52 34.72 -20.89
CA LEU A 629 20.16 35.47 -21.97
C LEU A 629 20.19 36.96 -21.61
N PRO A 630 20.94 37.36 -20.57
CA PRO A 630 21.02 38.77 -20.20
C PRO A 630 21.75 39.58 -21.28
N ASP A 631 21.38 40.86 -21.41
CA ASP A 631 22.02 41.79 -22.37
C ASP A 631 23.50 42.07 -22.03
N GLU A 632 23.87 41.91 -20.77
CA GLU A 632 25.23 42.07 -20.28
C GLU A 632 26.09 40.82 -20.49
N PRO A 633 27.43 40.92 -20.61
CA PRO A 633 28.29 39.76 -20.74
C PRO A 633 28.07 38.73 -19.63
N PHE A 634 27.88 37.46 -20.02
CA PHE A 634 27.61 36.35 -19.10
C PHE A 634 28.42 35.11 -19.45
N VAL A 635 28.55 34.22 -18.47
CA VAL A 635 29.10 32.88 -18.62
C VAL A 635 27.95 31.88 -18.51
N PHE A 636 27.84 30.99 -19.48
CA PHE A 636 26.89 29.90 -19.50
C PHE A 636 27.57 28.53 -19.42
N GLY A 637 26.78 27.51 -19.10
CA GLY A 637 27.19 26.11 -19.12
C GLY A 637 26.01 25.18 -18.85
N GLY A 638 26.29 23.90 -18.63
CA GLY A 638 25.26 22.89 -18.32
C GLY A 638 25.34 21.62 -19.15
N LEU A 639 24.22 20.91 -19.24
CA LEU A 639 24.03 19.68 -20.02
C LEU A 639 23.20 20.01 -21.26
N LEU A 640 23.87 20.55 -22.27
CA LEU A 640 23.28 21.11 -23.48
C LEU A 640 24.11 20.75 -24.71
N ASP A 641 23.51 20.78 -25.90
CA ASP A 641 24.23 20.54 -27.14
C ASP A 641 25.23 21.68 -27.45
N SER A 642 24.95 22.91 -27.03
CA SER A 642 25.91 24.04 -27.07
C SER A 642 27.17 23.77 -26.26
N CYS A 643 27.02 23.05 -25.15
CA CYS A 643 28.11 22.64 -24.26
C CYS A 643 28.73 21.28 -24.64
N SER A 644 28.14 20.58 -25.62
CA SER A 644 28.57 19.24 -26.04
C SER A 644 28.44 18.20 -24.91
N SER A 645 27.40 18.33 -24.10
CA SER A 645 27.16 17.57 -22.86
C SER A 645 25.69 17.18 -22.66
N SER A 646 24.84 17.35 -23.69
CA SER A 646 23.40 17.03 -23.66
C SER A 646 23.10 15.61 -23.20
N GLN A 647 21.94 15.45 -22.57
CA GLN A 647 21.39 14.16 -22.16
C GLN A 647 19.99 14.00 -22.76
N GLN A 648 19.57 12.76 -22.98
CA GLN A 648 18.33 12.45 -23.71
C GLN A 648 17.07 13.08 -23.10
N PHE A 649 16.93 13.04 -21.77
CA PHE A 649 15.68 13.44 -21.10
C PHE A 649 15.80 14.72 -20.26
N ILE A 650 17.00 15.05 -19.79
CA ILE A 650 17.22 16.15 -18.85
C ILE A 650 18.23 17.12 -19.45
N GLU A 651 17.78 18.31 -19.79
CA GLU A 651 18.62 19.42 -20.20
C GLU A 651 18.70 20.43 -19.07
N LEU A 652 19.90 20.95 -18.79
CA LEU A 652 20.07 21.98 -17.76
C LEU A 652 20.99 23.09 -18.24
N ALA A 653 20.66 24.32 -17.89
CA ALA A 653 21.42 25.52 -18.18
C ALA A 653 21.81 26.22 -16.90
N VAL A 654 23.08 26.63 -16.80
CA VAL A 654 23.57 27.51 -15.74
C VAL A 654 24.07 28.80 -16.34
N VAL A 655 23.73 29.92 -15.72
CA VAL A 655 24.18 31.26 -16.14
C VAL A 655 24.67 32.04 -14.94
N VAL A 656 25.77 32.76 -15.14
CA VAL A 656 26.22 33.80 -14.20
C VAL A 656 26.66 35.04 -14.99
N PRO A 657 26.16 36.24 -14.64
CA PRO A 657 26.68 37.47 -15.21
C PRO A 657 28.17 37.65 -14.94
N GLN A 658 28.95 38.03 -15.95
CA GLN A 658 30.41 38.13 -15.83
C GLN A 658 30.82 39.18 -14.79
N GLN A 659 29.98 40.19 -14.55
CA GLN A 659 30.20 41.20 -13.53
C GLN A 659 30.17 40.65 -12.09
N ALA A 660 29.54 39.50 -11.86
CA ALA A 660 29.49 38.84 -10.56
C ALA A 660 30.79 38.08 -10.23
N ILE A 661 31.58 37.70 -11.25
CA ILE A 661 32.83 36.97 -11.09
C ILE A 661 33.98 37.95 -10.78
N LYS A 662 33.97 38.48 -9.56
CA LYS A 662 35.00 39.39 -9.03
C LYS A 662 35.43 38.92 -7.64
N SER A 663 36.67 39.23 -7.26
CA SER A 663 37.22 38.85 -5.95
C SER A 663 36.50 39.49 -4.75
N THR A 664 35.71 40.54 -4.97
CA THR A 664 34.92 41.23 -3.95
C THR A 664 33.53 40.61 -3.73
N THR A 665 33.08 39.71 -4.60
CA THR A 665 31.77 39.08 -4.48
C THR A 665 31.81 38.04 -3.37
N SER A 666 30.97 38.21 -2.35
CA SER A 666 30.84 37.24 -1.26
C SER A 666 30.21 35.93 -1.72
N ILE A 667 30.38 34.86 -0.94
CA ILE A 667 29.78 33.53 -1.19
C ILE A 667 28.25 33.62 -1.30
N GLU A 668 27.63 34.37 -0.39
CA GLU A 668 26.18 34.57 -0.39
C GLU A 668 25.70 35.35 -1.62
N GLN A 669 26.41 36.42 -1.98
CA GLN A 669 26.11 37.15 -3.22
C GLN A 669 26.23 36.24 -4.43
N MET A 670 27.33 35.47 -4.55
CA MET A 670 27.52 34.57 -5.69
C MET A 670 26.38 33.55 -5.80
N ARG A 671 25.90 33.01 -4.68
CA ARG A 671 24.73 32.11 -4.68
C ARG A 671 23.48 32.76 -5.28
N ASN A 672 23.27 34.06 -5.05
CA ASN A 672 22.16 34.82 -5.62
C ASN A 672 22.37 35.23 -7.10
N TRP A 673 23.63 35.23 -7.58
CA TRP A 673 23.96 35.53 -8.99
C TRP A 673 23.89 34.30 -9.90
N LEU A 674 24.02 33.09 -9.34
CA LEU A 674 23.92 31.84 -10.09
C LEU A 674 22.46 31.55 -10.45
N ARG A 675 22.23 31.38 -11.76
CA ARG A 675 20.92 31.05 -12.32
C ARG A 675 20.96 29.62 -12.82
N LEU A 676 19.97 28.82 -12.43
CA LEU A 676 19.82 27.44 -12.88
C LEU A 676 18.45 27.25 -13.53
N HIS A 677 18.42 26.56 -14.66
CA HIS A 677 17.19 26.18 -15.34
C HIS A 677 17.27 24.72 -15.79
N ILE A 678 16.25 23.93 -15.49
CA ILE A 678 16.17 22.50 -15.85
C ILE A 678 14.93 22.29 -16.73
N CYS A 679 15.09 21.62 -17.87
CA CYS A 679 14.01 21.27 -18.76
C CYS A 679 13.98 19.75 -18.95
N PHE A 680 12.80 19.15 -18.73
CA PHE A 680 12.56 17.74 -18.99
C PHE A 680 11.92 17.52 -20.37
N ASP A 681 12.42 16.56 -21.13
CA ASP A 681 11.83 16.18 -22.41
C ASP A 681 10.67 15.20 -22.24
N ASP A 682 9.47 15.73 -22.09
CA ASP A 682 8.21 14.99 -21.93
C ASP A 682 7.48 14.71 -23.25
N ARG A 683 8.14 14.84 -24.41
CA ARG A 683 7.51 14.67 -25.72
C ARG A 683 7.16 13.21 -26.02
N TYR A 684 8.00 12.27 -25.59
CA TYR A 684 7.91 10.85 -25.95
C TYR A 684 8.01 9.94 -24.72
N SER A 685 6.91 9.74 -24.01
CA SER A 685 6.84 8.95 -22.77
C SER A 685 7.05 7.43 -22.94
N GLN A 686 7.20 6.96 -24.17
CA GLN A 686 7.41 5.54 -24.52
C GLN A 686 8.88 5.21 -24.81
N ASP A 687 9.77 6.20 -24.79
CA ASP A 687 11.19 6.00 -25.10
C ASP A 687 11.87 5.16 -24.00
N ASP A 688 12.79 4.29 -24.43
CA ASP A 688 13.59 3.48 -23.51
C ASP A 688 14.36 4.35 -22.52
N GLY A 689 14.18 4.11 -21.22
CA GLY A 689 14.82 4.87 -20.15
C GLY A 689 14.07 6.11 -19.68
N TYR A 690 12.90 6.43 -20.24
CA TYR A 690 12.10 7.60 -19.85
C TYR A 690 11.74 7.58 -18.35
N GLU A 691 11.41 6.41 -17.78
CA GLU A 691 11.13 6.27 -16.34
C GLU A 691 12.35 6.65 -15.47
N ALA A 692 13.55 6.22 -15.86
CA ALA A 692 14.77 6.58 -15.14
C ALA A 692 15.07 8.08 -15.27
N GLY A 693 14.81 8.67 -16.45
CA GLY A 693 14.89 10.11 -16.68
C GLY A 693 13.89 10.89 -15.84
N PHE A 694 12.64 10.43 -15.75
CA PHE A 694 11.58 11.00 -14.93
C PHE A 694 11.96 11.00 -13.44
N ASN A 695 12.43 9.86 -12.92
CA ASN A 695 12.95 9.76 -11.56
C ASN A 695 14.18 10.67 -11.34
N GLY A 696 15.08 10.75 -12.33
CA GLY A 696 16.24 11.64 -12.37
C GLY A 696 15.88 13.11 -12.24
N PHE A 697 14.90 13.55 -13.02
CA PHE A 697 14.44 14.92 -13.05
C PHE A 697 13.88 15.37 -11.69
N TRP A 698 12.94 14.60 -11.12
CA TRP A 698 12.37 14.95 -9.81
C TRP A 698 13.38 14.90 -8.67
N TRP A 699 14.29 13.92 -8.71
CA TRP A 699 15.39 13.85 -7.75
C TRP A 699 16.28 15.11 -7.80
N MET A 700 16.57 15.63 -9.00
CA MET A 700 17.29 16.89 -9.18
C MET A 700 16.50 18.10 -8.70
N VAL A 701 15.20 18.18 -9.01
CA VAL A 701 14.34 19.28 -8.56
C VAL A 701 14.34 19.35 -7.03
N ASN A 702 14.15 18.23 -6.35
CA ASN A 702 14.16 18.14 -4.89
C ASN A 702 15.45 18.70 -4.27
N LEU A 703 16.59 18.44 -4.90
CA LEU A 703 17.92 18.84 -4.41
C LEU A 703 18.32 20.28 -4.80
N LEU A 704 18.02 20.69 -6.03
CA LEU A 704 18.51 21.95 -6.61
C LEU A 704 17.56 23.12 -6.38
N GLN A 705 16.32 22.89 -5.93
CA GLN A 705 15.36 23.94 -5.57
C GLN A 705 15.88 24.94 -4.52
N PHE A 706 16.89 24.55 -3.74
CA PHE A 706 17.50 25.38 -2.71
C PHE A 706 18.40 26.48 -3.26
N LEU A 707 18.75 26.45 -4.55
CA LEU A 707 19.37 27.60 -5.19
C LEU A 707 18.31 28.71 -5.37
N PRO A 708 18.57 29.96 -4.94
CA PRO A 708 17.58 31.04 -4.99
C PRO A 708 16.95 31.23 -6.36
N ASP A 709 17.79 31.26 -7.40
CA ASP A 709 17.37 31.48 -8.79
C ASP A 709 17.38 30.18 -9.64
N MET A 710 16.68 29.16 -9.12
CA MET A 710 16.44 27.89 -9.82
C MET A 710 15.01 27.82 -10.39
N THR A 711 14.88 27.35 -11.62
CA THR A 711 13.59 27.11 -12.28
C THR A 711 13.60 25.75 -12.97
N PHE A 712 12.44 25.13 -13.13
CA PHE A 712 12.28 23.89 -13.87
C PHE A 712 11.02 23.91 -14.72
N THR A 713 11.04 23.18 -15.83
CA THR A 713 9.95 23.09 -16.79
C THR A 713 10.01 21.77 -17.57
N SER A 714 9.09 21.58 -18.50
CA SER A 714 9.13 20.54 -19.51
C SER A 714 8.98 21.11 -20.92
N ARG A 715 9.38 20.34 -21.94
CA ARG A 715 9.23 20.71 -23.36
C ARG A 715 7.80 21.09 -23.70
N LYS A 716 6.81 20.29 -23.27
CA LYS A 716 5.40 20.62 -23.50
C LYS A 716 4.97 21.88 -22.75
N ALA A 717 5.42 22.08 -21.50
CA ALA A 717 5.05 23.25 -20.70
C ALA A 717 5.57 24.58 -21.29
N VAL A 718 6.72 24.58 -21.97
CA VAL A 718 7.24 25.77 -22.68
C VAL A 718 6.27 26.22 -23.77
N HIS A 719 5.60 25.29 -24.46
CA HIS A 719 4.67 25.58 -25.54
C HIS A 719 3.19 25.67 -25.10
N LEU A 720 2.86 25.15 -23.92
CA LEU A 720 1.52 25.11 -23.35
C LEU A 720 1.50 25.69 -21.91
N PRO A 721 1.85 26.97 -21.74
CA PRO A 721 1.83 27.60 -20.42
C PRO A 721 0.39 27.80 -19.93
N GLN A 722 0.16 27.51 -18.66
CA GLN A 722 -1.06 27.83 -17.94
C GLN A 722 -1.07 29.31 -17.54
N GLU A 723 -2.25 29.90 -17.55
CA GLU A 723 -2.45 31.25 -17.02
C GLU A 723 -2.39 31.20 -15.48
N ALA A 724 -1.37 31.81 -14.90
CA ALA A 724 -1.29 31.99 -13.46
C ALA A 724 -2.18 33.16 -13.02
N GLU A 725 -2.96 32.96 -11.96
CA GLU A 725 -3.71 34.05 -11.33
C GLU A 725 -2.76 35.07 -10.70
N THR A 726 -3.16 36.34 -10.68
CA THR A 726 -2.32 37.42 -10.16
C THR A 726 -2.25 37.36 -8.63
N VAL A 727 -1.17 36.76 -8.12
CA VAL A 727 -0.84 36.79 -6.69
C VAL A 727 -0.31 38.18 -6.34
N LYS A 728 -1.11 38.98 -5.64
CA LYS A 728 -0.59 40.20 -5.01
C LYS A 728 0.25 39.78 -3.82
N MET A 729 1.58 39.88 -3.91
CA MET A 729 2.44 39.77 -2.74
C MET A 729 2.00 40.83 -1.72
N GLN A 730 1.28 40.42 -0.69
CA GLN A 730 1.21 41.19 0.53
C GLN A 730 2.55 40.98 1.21
N THR A 731 3.45 41.94 1.06
CA THR A 731 4.59 42.09 1.95
C THR A 731 4.02 42.31 3.34
N SER A 732 3.93 41.25 4.14
CA SER A 732 3.65 41.34 5.56
C SER A 732 4.71 42.23 6.17
N VAL A 733 4.31 43.45 6.55
CA VAL A 733 5.15 44.33 7.35
C VAL A 733 5.31 43.64 8.69
N VAL A 734 6.49 43.10 8.96
CA VAL A 734 6.86 42.61 10.29
C VAL A 734 6.85 43.83 11.21
N VAL A 735 5.78 43.98 11.99
CA VAL A 735 5.75 44.92 13.11
C VAL A 735 6.33 44.17 14.30
N ASP A 736 7.59 44.46 14.60
CA ASP A 736 8.30 43.96 15.77
C ASP A 736 7.65 44.54 17.03
N ILE A 737 6.75 43.79 17.67
CA ILE A 737 6.15 44.13 18.97
C ILE A 737 6.41 42.97 19.92
N GLN A 738 7.15 43.24 20.99
CA GLN A 738 7.37 42.27 22.07
C GLN A 738 6.04 42.00 22.80
N PRO A 739 5.56 40.75 22.87
CA PRO A 739 4.39 40.40 23.67
C PRO A 739 4.73 40.42 25.17
N ASP A 740 3.78 40.91 25.99
CA ASP A 740 3.80 40.87 27.45
C ASP A 740 3.66 39.41 27.99
N GLU A 741 4.06 39.14 29.24
CA GLU A 741 4.01 37.81 29.90
C GLU A 741 2.63 37.14 29.82
N SER A 742 1.56 37.94 29.74
CA SER A 742 0.18 37.46 29.60
C SER A 742 -0.11 36.64 28.34
N TRP A 743 0.71 36.78 27.28
CA TRP A 743 0.58 35.99 26.05
C TRP A 743 1.52 34.78 26.00
N ALA A 744 2.40 34.62 26.99
CA ALA A 744 3.47 33.63 26.97
C ALA A 744 2.94 32.19 26.84
N GLU A 745 1.87 31.84 27.55
CA GLU A 745 1.28 30.50 27.52
C GLU A 745 0.60 30.20 26.17
N ILE A 746 -0.11 31.17 25.59
CA ILE A 746 -0.75 31.06 24.27
C ILE A 746 0.32 30.87 23.18
N LEU A 747 1.43 31.61 23.28
CA LEU A 747 2.56 31.54 22.35
C LEU A 747 3.38 30.26 22.53
N GLU A 748 3.62 29.81 23.77
CA GLU A 748 4.38 28.60 24.10
C GLU A 748 3.65 27.33 23.66
N PHE A 749 2.34 27.26 23.88
CA PHE A 749 1.52 26.10 23.54
C PHE A 749 0.84 26.22 22.16
N GLY A 750 1.03 27.33 21.44
CA GLY A 750 0.50 27.53 20.08
C GLY A 750 -1.03 27.47 20.02
N LEU A 751 -1.69 28.00 21.05
CA LEU A 751 -3.14 27.87 21.23
C LEU A 751 -3.97 28.76 20.28
N LEU A 752 -3.32 29.76 19.68
CA LEU A 752 -3.87 30.64 18.64
C LEU A 752 -2.85 30.83 17.52
N SER A 753 -3.32 31.00 16.28
CA SER A 753 -2.47 31.36 15.14
C SER A 753 -1.94 32.79 15.23
N ALA A 754 -0.86 33.09 14.52
CA ALA A 754 -0.30 34.44 14.47
C ALA A 754 -1.29 35.48 13.91
N GLU A 755 -2.17 35.08 12.99
CA GLU A 755 -3.21 35.95 12.44
C GLU A 755 -4.29 36.28 13.48
N GLU A 756 -4.72 35.29 14.27
CA GLU A 756 -5.68 35.49 15.37
C GLU A 756 -5.09 36.34 16.50
N ILE A 757 -3.83 36.11 16.86
CA ILE A 757 -3.11 36.94 17.85
C ILE A 757 -2.99 38.37 17.33
N ALA A 758 -2.56 38.56 16.08
CA ALA A 758 -2.45 39.89 15.47
C ALA A 758 -3.82 40.60 15.40
N LEU A 759 -4.89 39.86 15.09
CA LEU A 759 -6.26 40.39 15.08
C LEU A 759 -6.71 40.83 16.48
N LEU A 760 -6.57 39.99 17.51
CA LEU A 760 -6.90 40.32 18.89
C LEU A 760 -6.11 41.53 19.39
N GLN A 761 -4.82 41.59 19.08
CA GLN A 761 -3.95 42.72 19.42
C GLN A 761 -4.33 43.99 18.66
N SER A 762 -4.72 43.90 17.38
CA SER A 762 -5.19 45.04 16.58
C SER A 762 -6.46 45.66 17.15
N LEU A 763 -7.31 44.85 17.79
CA LEU A 763 -8.52 45.26 18.49
C LEU A 763 -8.25 45.69 19.95
N SER A 764 -6.99 45.72 20.38
CA SER A 764 -6.57 46.07 21.74
C SER A 764 -7.18 45.18 22.84
N LEU A 765 -7.45 43.91 22.51
CA LEU A 765 -7.97 42.93 23.46
C LEU A 765 -6.82 42.32 24.28
N PRO A 766 -7.01 42.09 25.60
CA PRO A 766 -6.01 41.38 26.41
C PRO A 766 -5.93 39.90 26.02
N ALA A 767 -4.88 39.20 26.46
CA ALA A 767 -4.75 37.75 26.21
C ALA A 767 -5.97 36.98 26.76
N PRO A 768 -6.67 36.17 25.94
CA PRO A 768 -7.77 35.35 26.41
C PRO A 768 -7.29 34.15 27.24
N THR A 769 -8.14 33.64 28.11
CA THR A 769 -8.01 32.27 28.61
C THR A 769 -8.58 31.32 27.55
N VAL A 770 -7.74 30.43 27.02
CA VAL A 770 -8.15 29.44 26.02
C VAL A 770 -8.73 28.21 26.71
N GLY A 771 -9.85 27.67 26.23
CA GLY A 771 -10.49 26.48 26.80
C GLY A 771 -11.03 26.72 28.22
N TYR A 772 -11.78 27.80 28.41
CA TYR A 772 -12.28 28.19 29.73
C TYR A 772 -13.49 27.37 30.13
N GLU A 773 -13.33 26.58 31.20
CA GLU A 773 -14.38 25.76 31.79
C GLU A 773 -15.31 26.61 32.69
N LEU A 774 -16.59 26.69 32.34
CA LEU A 774 -17.64 27.28 33.15
C LEU A 774 -18.17 26.25 34.15
N GLN A 775 -18.07 26.56 35.45
CA GLN A 775 -18.54 25.70 36.53
C GLN A 775 -19.87 26.17 37.13
N ASP A 776 -20.67 25.22 37.61
CA ASP A 776 -21.87 25.51 38.40
C ASP A 776 -21.57 25.76 39.89
N ASP A 777 -22.62 25.90 40.71
CA ASP A 777 -22.47 26.24 42.14
C ASP A 777 -21.91 25.06 42.97
N ASP A 778 -21.92 23.84 42.42
CA ASP A 778 -21.38 22.62 43.02
C ASP A 778 -19.95 22.31 42.52
N GLY A 779 -19.43 23.12 41.58
CA GLY A 779 -18.09 22.99 41.01
C GLY A 779 -18.01 22.00 39.84
N GLU A 780 -19.15 21.57 39.29
CA GLU A 780 -19.18 20.73 38.08
C GLU A 780 -19.06 21.61 36.82
N ILE A 781 -18.27 21.14 35.84
CA ILE A 781 -18.08 21.83 34.55
C ILE A 781 -19.35 21.64 33.71
N ILE A 782 -20.02 22.73 33.38
CA ILE A 782 -21.29 22.72 32.64
C ILE A 782 -21.17 23.22 31.20
N ALA A 783 -20.13 23.99 30.87
CA ALA A 783 -19.85 24.46 29.52
C ALA A 783 -18.36 24.85 29.37
N GLU A 784 -17.88 24.98 28.14
CA GLU A 784 -16.51 25.42 27.85
C GLU A 784 -16.52 26.50 26.76
N ALA A 785 -15.64 27.50 26.87
CA ALA A 785 -15.45 28.53 25.85
C ALA A 785 -14.06 28.42 25.22
N ASP A 786 -14.00 28.49 23.89
CA ASP A 786 -12.75 28.45 23.13
C ASP A 786 -11.83 29.61 23.52
N LEU A 787 -12.39 30.82 23.63
CA LEU A 787 -11.70 31.98 24.22
C LEU A 787 -12.58 32.66 25.25
N ALA A 788 -12.02 32.97 26.41
CA ALA A 788 -12.72 33.71 27.45
C ALA A 788 -11.89 34.85 28.01
N TRP A 789 -12.58 35.90 28.45
CA TRP A 789 -12.05 37.01 29.21
C TRP A 789 -12.77 37.08 30.55
N PRO A 790 -12.31 36.33 31.56
CA PRO A 790 -13.07 36.13 32.79
C PRO A 790 -13.32 37.42 33.57
N LEU A 791 -12.40 38.38 33.50
CA LEU A 791 -12.55 39.68 34.17
C LEU A 791 -13.68 40.52 33.54
N GLN A 792 -13.86 40.41 32.23
CA GLN A 792 -14.87 41.13 31.45
C GLN A 792 -16.18 40.33 31.33
N LYS A 793 -16.20 39.07 31.77
CA LYS A 793 -17.27 38.10 31.53
C LYS A 793 -17.67 38.01 30.05
N GLN A 794 -16.67 37.83 29.18
CA GLN A 794 -16.90 37.66 27.76
C GLN A 794 -16.36 36.33 27.27
N ALA A 795 -17.10 35.64 26.42
CA ALA A 795 -16.72 34.34 25.88
C ALA A 795 -16.99 34.27 24.37
N LEU A 796 -16.06 33.67 23.64
CA LEU A 796 -16.20 33.29 22.25
C LEU A 796 -16.29 31.78 22.16
N ILE A 797 -17.32 31.29 21.47
CA ILE A 797 -17.55 29.87 21.25
C ILE A 797 -17.57 29.63 19.75
N ILE A 798 -16.70 28.75 19.26
CA ILE A 798 -16.47 28.53 17.83
C ILE A 798 -17.38 27.42 17.32
N ASP A 799 -17.42 26.29 18.02
CA ASP A 799 -17.99 25.05 17.46
C ASP A 799 -19.28 24.57 18.16
N ASN A 800 -19.50 24.89 19.44
CA ASN A 800 -20.61 24.33 20.22
C ASN A 800 -21.62 25.38 20.69
N GLN A 801 -22.58 25.73 19.83
CA GLN A 801 -23.60 26.75 20.09
C GLN A 801 -24.48 26.46 21.34
N ASP A 802 -24.61 25.20 21.75
CA ASP A 802 -25.41 24.81 22.93
C ASP A 802 -24.83 25.36 24.24
N PHE A 803 -23.55 25.76 24.25
CA PHE A 803 -22.87 26.37 25.40
C PHE A 803 -23.17 27.86 25.58
N THR A 804 -23.61 28.56 24.53
CA THR A 804 -23.97 29.99 24.58
C THR A 804 -25.00 30.34 25.68
N PRO A 805 -26.18 29.69 25.76
CA PRO A 805 -27.18 30.03 26.79
C PRO A 805 -26.73 29.71 28.21
N LEU A 806 -25.78 28.77 28.40
CA LEU A 806 -25.24 28.42 29.71
C LEU A 806 -24.35 29.53 30.26
N PHE A 807 -23.47 30.07 29.41
CA PHE A 807 -22.65 31.24 29.74
C PHE A 807 -23.52 32.49 29.98
N GLU A 808 -24.51 32.75 29.11
CA GLU A 808 -25.45 33.87 29.27
C GLU A 808 -26.22 33.80 30.60
N SER A 809 -26.64 32.60 31.02
CA SER A 809 -27.36 32.39 32.29
C SER A 809 -26.55 32.78 33.53
N LYS A 810 -25.20 32.73 33.43
CA LYS A 810 -24.24 33.16 34.47
C LYS A 810 -23.76 34.60 34.28
N GLY A 811 -24.42 35.34 33.37
CA GLY A 811 -24.20 36.76 33.10
C GLY A 811 -22.96 37.06 32.26
N TRP A 812 -22.56 36.14 31.37
CA TRP A 812 -21.52 36.36 30.38
C TRP A 812 -22.11 36.92 29.09
N HIS A 813 -21.36 37.78 28.41
CA HIS A 813 -21.63 38.18 27.03
C HIS A 813 -20.93 37.19 26.10
N VAL A 814 -21.67 36.59 25.17
CA VAL A 814 -21.15 35.48 24.36
C VAL A 814 -21.31 35.78 22.88
N ALA A 815 -20.27 35.48 22.10
CA ALA A 815 -20.36 35.46 20.65
C ALA A 815 -20.16 34.02 20.16
N PHE A 816 -20.89 33.63 19.12
CA PHE A 816 -20.76 32.34 18.46
C PHE A 816 -20.26 32.54 17.03
N GLY A 817 -19.13 31.92 16.67
CA GLY A 817 -18.53 32.05 15.35
C GLY A 817 -17.00 31.95 15.35
N PRO A 818 -16.38 31.97 14.17
CA PRO A 818 -14.91 31.92 14.02
C PRO A 818 -14.25 33.17 14.61
N ILE A 819 -12.93 33.08 14.85
CA ILE A 819 -12.12 34.21 15.33
C ILE A 819 -11.89 35.17 14.16
N ASP A 820 -12.85 36.06 13.90
CA ASP A 820 -12.77 37.11 12.89
C ASP A 820 -13.17 38.48 13.45
N GLU A 821 -12.87 39.53 12.68
CA GLU A 821 -13.11 40.92 13.10
C GLU A 821 -14.59 41.18 13.40
N SER A 822 -15.51 40.55 12.64
CA SER A 822 -16.95 40.76 12.81
C SER A 822 -17.48 40.15 14.11
N THR A 823 -17.00 38.96 14.45
CA THR A 823 -17.42 38.20 15.63
C THR A 823 -16.84 38.82 16.90
N LEU A 824 -15.57 39.26 16.84
CA LEU A 824 -14.92 39.95 17.95
C LEU A 824 -15.48 41.36 18.17
N GLN A 825 -15.84 42.08 17.11
CA GLN A 825 -16.55 43.36 17.23
C GLN A 825 -17.96 43.17 17.81
N HIS A 826 -18.66 42.07 17.51
CA HIS A 826 -19.94 41.77 18.13
C HIS A 826 -19.80 41.44 19.63
N LEU A 827 -18.71 40.77 20.02
CA LEU A 827 -18.44 40.41 21.40
C LEU A 827 -18.07 41.62 22.29
N PHE A 828 -17.24 42.54 21.77
CA PHE A 828 -16.67 43.66 22.54
C PHE A 828 -17.28 45.04 22.19
N GLY A 829 -17.87 45.18 21.01
CA GLY A 829 -18.55 46.36 20.54
C GLY A 829 -20.04 46.26 20.82
N GLY A 830 -20.44 46.60 22.04
CA GLY A 830 -21.86 46.79 22.35
C GLY A 830 -22.50 47.76 21.35
N ASP A 831 -23.78 47.51 21.02
CA ASP A 831 -24.60 48.25 20.05
C ASP A 831 -24.16 49.72 19.89
N LYS A 832 -23.64 50.04 18.70
CA LYS A 832 -23.58 51.42 18.20
C LYS A 832 -24.79 51.70 17.32
#